data_AF-A0A7R9Y7B1-F1
#
_entry.id   AF-A0A7R9Y7B1-F1
#
_cell.length_a   1.000
_cell.length_b   1.000
_cell.length_c   1.000
_cell.angle_alpha   90.00
_cell.angle_beta   90.00
_cell.angle_gamma   90.00
#
_symmetry.space_group_name_H-M   'P 1'
#
loop_
_entity.id
_entity.type
_entity.pdbx_description
1 polymer ?
#
loop_
_entity_poly.entity_id
_entity_poly.type
_entity_poly.pdbx_seq_one_letter_code
_entity_poly.pdbx_strand_id
1 'polypeptide(L)'
;KAEAEAKAKAEAEAEAAKAAEEAADDWEDEDWETAEVKTVAPEEPEKAKEEAKAASDEGSDEDASGDSDSESGSESGSGSDSDSGSDDSDSDSDSDSDDDYSDTDSDDYSTDSEEEREERIAEARAAREAREAKQRKLKSADRLRSPICCILGHVDTGKTKILDKIRNTNVQDGEAGGITQQIGATFMPHEALEEKAADCLEGEPLKIPGLLVIDTPGHESFSNLRSRGSGLCDIAVLVVDIMHGLEQQTIESINLLKMRKTPFVVALNKCDRIFDWEAVPNGSFRKSLKGQKEHAQLEFEKRKDAAFLALAEQGLNAALYWENPDSRRYVNVVPTSAITGEGIPDLLYMLSHLTYKMLGEKLWYSPALQCTVLEVKTIEGLGTTCDVILVNGRIKEGDTVVVCGLQGAIVTQVRAVLTPHPMKEMRVKGSYQHHKQIEGAIGVKLAANNLESALAGTQLYVLGSQDSEEELRDTVENEMSSVLEGVDKTADGVCVQASTLGSLEALLEFLGSDDVQIPVCGVNIGPISKKDVMRASMMATRGLPEFAVILAFDIEVKKDARELAKEMGVRIMTADIIYHLFDQFSAYMKEVKAQKKKETLRDAAFPCVLRILPSCVFTRKDPIVVGVDVIDGIARIGTPICVPSQGQITLGRIASIEREHKAVDRATRGQSVAMKIEPTNPTESSRMYGRHFDHTDDLVSLITRKSIDLLKEHFVDEMDKESWRLVVKLKKLYEIV
;
A
#
# COMPACT_ATOMS: atom_id res chain seq x y z
N LYS A 1 44.69 41.54 -20.86
CA LYS A 1 44.08 41.31 -22.20
C LYS A 1 43.80 39.81 -22.41
N ALA A 2 44.82 38.96 -22.54
CA ALA A 2 44.65 37.50 -22.60
C ALA A 2 43.76 36.92 -21.47
N GLU A 3 43.88 37.43 -20.24
CA GLU A 3 43.03 37.07 -19.10
C GLU A 3 41.55 37.46 -19.27
N ALA A 4 41.25 38.54 -19.99
CA ALA A 4 39.88 38.93 -20.33
C ALA A 4 39.34 38.11 -21.52
N GLU A 5 40.20 37.74 -22.48
CA GLU A 5 39.84 36.80 -23.55
C GLU A 5 39.57 35.38 -22.99
N ALA A 6 40.34 34.95 -21.99
CA ALA A 6 40.10 33.70 -21.26
C ALA A 6 38.76 33.74 -20.48
N LYS A 7 38.46 34.84 -19.77
CA LYS A 7 37.19 34.99 -19.06
C LYS A 7 35.99 35.04 -20.02
N ALA A 8 36.08 35.82 -21.11
CA ALA A 8 35.02 35.88 -22.11
C ALA A 8 34.78 34.54 -22.81
N LYS A 9 35.84 33.74 -23.04
CA LYS A 9 35.69 32.37 -23.56
C LYS A 9 35.01 31.43 -22.56
N ALA A 10 35.37 31.52 -21.27
CA ALA A 10 34.73 30.72 -20.22
C ALA A 10 33.26 31.09 -20.01
N GLU A 11 32.91 32.38 -20.11
CA GLU A 11 31.51 32.85 -20.04
C GLU A 11 30.71 32.38 -21.27
N ALA A 12 31.28 32.43 -22.47
CA ALA A 12 30.64 31.90 -23.68
C ALA A 12 30.49 30.35 -23.68
N GLU A 13 31.46 29.62 -23.11
CA GLU A 13 31.35 28.16 -22.93
C GLU A 13 30.33 27.79 -21.85
N ALA A 14 30.10 28.64 -20.85
CA ALA A 14 29.04 28.48 -19.86
C ALA A 14 27.64 28.81 -20.41
N GLU A 15 27.48 29.88 -21.20
CA GLU A 15 26.21 30.16 -21.90
C GLU A 15 25.87 29.04 -22.90
N ALA A 16 26.85 28.54 -23.64
CA ALA A 16 26.65 27.42 -24.58
C ALA A 16 26.27 26.11 -23.88
N ALA A 17 26.80 25.86 -22.67
CA ALA A 17 26.39 24.72 -21.84
C ALA A 17 24.95 24.89 -21.33
N LYS A 18 24.60 26.07 -20.79
CA LYS A 18 23.26 26.33 -20.26
C LYS A 18 22.17 26.32 -21.36
N ALA A 19 22.48 26.84 -22.54
CA ALA A 19 21.58 26.74 -23.70
C ALA A 19 21.42 25.30 -24.24
N ALA A 20 22.37 24.40 -23.95
CA ALA A 20 22.25 22.97 -24.27
C ALA A 20 21.53 22.16 -23.18
N GLU A 21 21.41 22.71 -21.97
CA GLU A 21 20.65 22.17 -20.84
C GLU A 21 19.18 22.60 -20.95
N GLU A 22 18.91 23.89 -21.21
CA GLU A 22 17.56 24.40 -21.49
C GLU A 22 16.96 23.76 -22.77
N ALA A 23 17.77 23.49 -23.79
CA ALA A 23 17.34 22.75 -24.98
C ALA A 23 17.28 21.21 -24.80
N ALA A 24 17.46 20.71 -23.57
CA ALA A 24 17.23 19.31 -23.20
C ALA A 24 15.93 19.12 -22.39
N ASP A 25 15.55 20.10 -21.56
CA ASP A 25 14.25 20.12 -20.87
C ASP A 25 13.08 20.38 -21.86
N ASP A 26 13.28 21.26 -22.86
CA ASP A 26 12.27 21.68 -23.86
C ASP A 26 11.91 20.58 -24.89
N TRP A 27 12.11 19.30 -24.56
CA TRP A 27 11.94 18.12 -25.43
C TRP A 27 11.15 16.96 -24.79
N GLU A 28 10.68 17.08 -23.54
CA GLU A 28 9.86 16.02 -22.91
C GLU A 28 8.33 16.21 -23.10
N ASP A 29 7.87 17.37 -23.59
CA ASP A 29 6.45 17.79 -23.66
C ASP A 29 5.89 18.06 -25.09
N GLU A 30 6.45 17.45 -26.17
CA GLU A 30 5.78 17.47 -27.50
C GLU A 30 5.11 16.13 -27.84
N ASP A 31 3.78 16.16 -27.88
CA ASP A 31 2.90 15.05 -28.26
C ASP A 31 3.04 14.68 -29.75
N TRP A 32 3.01 13.38 -30.07
CA TRP A 32 3.51 12.84 -31.34
C TRP A 32 2.46 12.20 -32.25
N GLU A 33 1.20 12.63 -32.11
CA GLU A 33 0.14 12.40 -33.11
C GLU A 33 -0.04 13.56 -34.11
N THR A 34 -0.42 13.21 -35.33
CA THR A 34 -0.75 14.09 -36.48
C THR A 34 0.42 14.83 -37.18
N ALA A 35 0.74 14.37 -38.40
CA ALA A 35 1.56 15.12 -39.37
C ALA A 35 1.20 14.71 -40.82
N GLU A 36 0.01 15.08 -41.29
CA GLU A 36 -0.37 14.90 -42.70
C GLU A 36 0.39 15.84 -43.64
N VAL A 37 0.53 15.42 -44.90
CA VAL A 37 1.36 16.11 -45.90
C VAL A 37 0.71 17.39 -46.41
N LYS A 38 1.41 18.53 -46.27
CA LYS A 38 1.14 19.75 -47.08
C LYS A 38 2.43 20.32 -47.69
N THR A 39 2.45 20.36 -49.01
CA THR A 39 3.46 21.07 -49.82
C THR A 39 3.11 22.54 -49.96
N VAL A 40 4.09 23.44 -49.83
CA VAL A 40 3.89 24.90 -49.93
C VAL A 40 4.39 25.44 -51.27
N ALA A 41 3.59 26.30 -51.89
CA ALA A 41 3.96 27.23 -52.96
C ALA A 41 3.23 28.58 -52.71
N PRO A 42 3.76 29.73 -53.18
CA PRO A 42 3.51 31.02 -52.52
C PRO A 42 2.23 31.77 -52.93
N GLU A 43 1.92 32.81 -52.14
CA GLU A 43 0.71 33.64 -52.15
C GLU A 43 0.64 34.69 -53.28
N GLU A 44 -0.58 35.13 -53.63
CA GLU A 44 -1.01 36.54 -53.59
C GLU A 44 -2.56 36.63 -53.46
N PRO A 45 -3.17 37.79 -53.09
CA PRO A 45 -4.47 37.81 -52.38
C PRO A 45 -5.68 38.37 -53.16
N GLU A 46 -6.93 38.09 -52.69
CA GLU A 46 -7.97 39.12 -52.45
C GLU A 46 -9.29 38.64 -51.75
N LYS A 47 -9.82 39.51 -50.86
CA LYS A 47 -11.24 39.82 -50.52
C LYS A 47 -12.32 38.73 -50.26
N ALA A 48 -12.66 38.58 -48.98
CA ALA A 48 -13.95 38.90 -48.33
C ALA A 48 -15.33 38.52 -48.97
N LYS A 49 -16.10 37.71 -48.23
CA LYS A 49 -17.53 37.85 -47.80
C LYS A 49 -17.95 36.55 -47.05
N GLU A 50 -19.06 36.36 -46.32
CA GLU A 50 -20.06 37.14 -45.53
C GLU A 50 -21.30 36.21 -45.38
N GLU A 51 -21.95 36.14 -44.21
CA GLU A 51 -23.24 35.44 -43.93
C GLU A 51 -23.35 33.89 -44.10
N ALA A 52 -24.35 33.16 -43.56
CA ALA A 52 -25.11 33.22 -42.28
C ALA A 52 -26.09 32.03 -42.12
N LYS A 53 -26.50 31.71 -40.87
CA LYS A 53 -27.73 30.97 -40.46
C LYS A 53 -27.89 29.47 -40.87
N ALA A 54 -28.92 28.72 -40.45
CA ALA A 54 -29.57 28.47 -39.14
C ALA A 54 -30.83 27.57 -39.33
N ALA A 55 -31.24 26.80 -38.30
CA ALA A 55 -32.57 26.13 -38.17
C ALA A 55 -32.89 25.01 -39.20
N SER A 56 -33.89 24.12 -39.01
CA SER A 56 -34.75 23.72 -37.87
C SER A 56 -35.42 22.34 -38.14
N ASP A 57 -36.25 21.88 -37.19
CA ASP A 57 -37.35 20.89 -37.32
C ASP A 57 -36.95 19.41 -37.54
N GLU A 58 -37.44 18.42 -36.78
CA GLU A 58 -38.83 17.98 -36.45
C GLU A 58 -39.53 17.16 -37.55
N GLY A 59 -40.15 16.06 -37.14
CA GLY A 59 -40.88 15.11 -38.01
C GLY A 59 -41.06 13.74 -37.35
N SER A 60 -42.31 13.34 -37.12
CA SER A 60 -42.75 12.20 -36.30
C SER A 60 -43.24 10.99 -37.12
N ASP A 61 -43.80 9.99 -36.41
CA ASP A 61 -44.81 9.01 -36.88
C ASP A 61 -44.35 7.83 -37.77
N GLU A 62 -44.98 6.64 -37.75
CA GLU A 62 -45.55 5.84 -36.63
C GLU A 62 -45.82 4.38 -37.13
N ASP A 63 -46.15 3.47 -36.20
CA ASP A 63 -47.09 2.33 -36.33
C ASP A 63 -46.80 0.96 -37.02
N ALA A 64 -47.49 -0.06 -36.43
CA ALA A 64 -48.14 -1.24 -37.03
C ALA A 64 -47.39 -2.53 -37.53
N SER A 65 -47.14 -3.45 -36.57
CA SER A 65 -47.72 -4.83 -36.43
C SER A 65 -47.80 -5.90 -37.56
N GLY A 66 -47.63 -7.18 -37.18
CA GLY A 66 -48.12 -8.42 -37.86
C GLY A 66 -47.04 -9.49 -38.06
N ASP A 67 -47.04 -10.62 -37.33
CA ASP A 67 -47.70 -11.94 -37.60
C ASP A 67 -47.16 -12.73 -38.83
N SER A 68 -47.03 -14.07 -38.84
CA SER A 68 -47.35 -15.13 -37.86
C SER A 68 -46.53 -16.43 -38.09
N ASP A 69 -46.76 -17.46 -37.24
CA ASP A 69 -46.63 -18.92 -37.47
C ASP A 69 -45.28 -19.62 -37.77
N SER A 70 -44.89 -20.55 -36.89
CA SER A 70 -45.17 -21.99 -37.15
C SER A 70 -44.95 -22.93 -35.95
N GLU A 71 -46.01 -23.68 -35.64
CA GLU A 71 -46.03 -24.94 -34.87
C GLU A 71 -45.33 -26.10 -35.62
N SER A 72 -45.04 -27.31 -35.09
CA SER A 72 -45.03 -27.92 -33.75
C SER A 72 -44.24 -29.26 -33.81
N GLY A 73 -44.00 -29.93 -32.67
CA GLY A 73 -43.45 -31.30 -32.64
C GLY A 73 -43.36 -31.87 -31.23
N SER A 74 -43.97 -33.04 -30.97
CA SER A 74 -44.29 -33.54 -29.62
C SER A 74 -43.79 -34.96 -29.34
N GLU A 75 -44.03 -35.43 -28.09
CA GLU A 75 -43.89 -36.80 -27.57
C GLU A 75 -42.47 -37.31 -27.25
N SER A 76 -42.26 -38.23 -26.28
CA SER A 76 -43.00 -38.60 -25.05
C SER A 76 -42.12 -39.57 -24.20
N GLY A 77 -42.52 -39.90 -22.96
CA GLY A 77 -42.19 -41.23 -22.38
C GLY A 77 -41.57 -41.33 -20.97
N SER A 78 -42.44 -41.50 -19.96
CA SER A 78 -42.36 -42.48 -18.85
C SER A 78 -41.19 -42.52 -17.83
N GLY A 79 -41.58 -42.67 -16.55
CA GLY A 79 -40.89 -43.55 -15.58
C GLY A 79 -40.11 -42.87 -14.44
N SER A 80 -40.33 -43.11 -13.14
CA SER A 80 -41.49 -43.45 -12.29
C SER A 80 -40.98 -44.04 -10.96
N ASP A 81 -41.48 -43.50 -9.84
CA ASP A 81 -41.77 -44.19 -8.57
C ASP A 81 -40.70 -44.48 -7.48
N SER A 82 -41.25 -44.61 -6.26
CA SER A 82 -40.70 -45.12 -4.98
C SER A 82 -39.70 -44.23 -4.21
N ASP A 83 -39.78 -44.07 -2.89
CA ASP A 83 -40.82 -44.32 -1.86
C ASP A 83 -40.33 -43.72 -0.50
N SER A 84 -41.05 -43.61 0.62
CA SER A 84 -42.44 -43.94 1.03
C SER A 84 -42.75 -43.29 2.39
N GLY A 85 -44.00 -42.86 2.64
CA GLY A 85 -44.68 -42.86 3.96
C GLY A 85 -44.10 -42.01 5.11
N SER A 86 -44.75 -41.88 6.27
CA SER A 86 -46.10 -42.28 6.74
C SER A 86 -46.22 -41.84 8.22
N ASP A 87 -47.35 -41.51 8.84
CA ASP A 87 -48.73 -41.20 8.44
C ASP A 87 -49.44 -40.58 9.69
N ASP A 88 -50.74 -40.29 9.60
CA ASP A 88 -51.73 -40.18 10.70
C ASP A 88 -51.67 -39.02 11.73
N SER A 89 -52.78 -38.53 12.31
CA SER A 89 -54.21 -38.44 11.88
C SER A 89 -55.02 -37.57 12.88
N ASP A 90 -56.26 -37.24 12.50
CA ASP A 90 -57.43 -36.89 13.34
C ASP A 90 -57.48 -35.52 14.08
N SER A 91 -58.57 -34.71 14.10
CA SER A 91 -60.06 -34.91 14.17
C SER A 91 -60.58 -35.10 15.62
N ASP A 92 -61.60 -34.42 16.17
CA ASP A 92 -62.35 -33.15 15.90
C ASP A 92 -62.75 -32.54 17.30
N SER A 93 -63.61 -31.52 17.55
CA SER A 93 -64.53 -30.67 16.77
C SER A 93 -64.86 -29.34 17.50
N ASP A 94 -65.45 -28.40 16.75
CA ASP A 94 -66.36 -27.27 17.07
C ASP A 94 -66.64 -26.80 18.53
N SER A 95 -66.70 -25.46 18.73
CA SER A 95 -67.91 -24.76 19.22
C SER A 95 -67.82 -23.21 19.10
N ASP A 96 -68.65 -22.67 18.20
CA ASP A 96 -69.56 -21.51 18.31
C ASP A 96 -69.18 -20.13 18.94
N SER A 97 -69.49 -19.08 18.15
CA SER A 97 -69.91 -17.69 18.46
C SER A 97 -69.02 -16.69 19.21
N ASP A 98 -68.72 -15.59 18.51
CA ASP A 98 -69.20 -14.21 18.75
C ASP A 98 -69.42 -13.77 20.22
N ASP A 99 -68.76 -12.73 20.75
CA ASP A 99 -68.85 -11.34 20.27
C ASP A 99 -67.64 -10.46 20.68
N ASP A 100 -67.16 -9.68 19.70
CA ASP A 100 -66.65 -8.29 19.76
C ASP A 100 -66.07 -7.71 21.08
N TYR A 101 -64.73 -7.52 21.09
CA TYR A 101 -64.13 -6.27 21.58
C TYR A 101 -62.86 -5.90 20.80
N SER A 102 -62.97 -4.81 20.04
CA SER A 102 -61.90 -4.11 19.31
C SER A 102 -60.46 -4.24 19.86
N ASP A 103 -59.55 -4.75 19.04
CA ASP A 103 -58.13 -4.37 19.08
C ASP A 103 -57.84 -3.38 17.95
N THR A 104 -56.99 -2.39 18.22
CA THR A 104 -56.60 -1.35 17.24
C THR A 104 -55.11 -1.48 16.91
N ASP A 105 -54.71 -2.68 16.49
CA ASP A 105 -53.39 -2.88 15.92
C ASP A 105 -53.36 -2.29 14.51
N SER A 106 -52.59 -1.22 14.38
CA SER A 106 -52.36 -0.50 13.12
C SER A 106 -51.27 -1.21 12.32
N ASP A 107 -51.61 -2.35 11.73
CA ASP A 107 -50.77 -3.12 10.79
C ASP A 107 -50.53 -2.33 9.48
N ASP A 108 -49.75 -1.25 9.58
CA ASP A 108 -49.30 -0.46 8.44
C ASP A 108 -48.10 -1.15 7.76
N TYR A 109 -48.41 -2.18 6.98
CA TYR A 109 -47.47 -2.83 6.07
C TYR A 109 -47.15 -1.90 4.88
N SER A 110 -46.46 -0.79 5.16
CA SER A 110 -45.92 0.06 4.11
C SER A 110 -44.99 -0.77 3.24
N THR A 111 -45.36 -0.94 1.97
CA THR A 111 -44.46 -1.47 0.94
C THR A 111 -43.62 -0.31 0.43
N ASP A 112 -42.79 0.24 1.32
CA ASP A 112 -41.88 1.34 1.02
C ASP A 112 -41.02 0.96 -0.19
N SER A 113 -40.86 1.89 -1.13
CA SER A 113 -39.90 1.72 -2.21
C SER A 113 -38.46 1.73 -1.68
N GLU A 114 -37.53 1.13 -2.42
CA GLU A 114 -36.10 1.18 -2.07
C GLU A 114 -35.61 2.64 -2.00
N GLU A 115 -36.13 3.51 -2.89
CA GLU A 115 -35.87 4.96 -2.91
C GLU A 115 -36.34 5.66 -1.61
N GLU A 116 -37.59 5.46 -1.17
CA GLU A 116 -38.11 6.03 0.09
C GLU A 116 -37.34 5.52 1.33
N ARG A 117 -36.83 4.29 1.29
CA ARG A 117 -35.99 3.74 2.35
C ARG A 117 -34.60 4.39 2.37
N GLU A 118 -33.98 4.59 1.21
CA GLU A 118 -32.70 5.31 1.09
C GLU A 118 -32.83 6.78 1.51
N GLU A 119 -33.89 7.49 1.12
CA GLU A 119 -34.13 8.88 1.54
C GLU A 119 -34.21 9.00 3.07
N ARG A 120 -34.96 8.12 3.75
CA ARG A 120 -35.07 8.13 5.23
C ARG A 120 -33.74 7.82 5.92
N ILE A 121 -32.91 6.95 5.34
CA ILE A 121 -31.54 6.67 5.83
C ILE A 121 -30.65 7.91 5.65
N ALA A 122 -30.73 8.59 4.50
CA ALA A 122 -29.98 9.81 4.22
C ALA A 122 -30.39 10.99 5.13
N GLU A 123 -31.69 11.19 5.39
CA GLU A 123 -32.17 12.19 6.35
C GLU A 123 -31.69 11.89 7.77
N ALA A 124 -31.78 10.63 8.22
CA ALA A 124 -31.29 10.21 9.53
C ALA A 124 -29.77 10.42 9.67
N ARG A 125 -28.98 10.10 8.63
CA ARG A 125 -27.54 10.35 8.59
C ARG A 125 -27.24 11.83 8.69
N ALA A 126 -27.88 12.66 7.87
CA ALA A 126 -27.71 14.12 7.91
C ALA A 126 -28.09 14.71 9.28
N ALA A 127 -29.14 14.19 9.93
CA ALA A 127 -29.53 14.59 11.29
C ALA A 127 -28.48 14.21 12.35
N ARG A 128 -27.96 12.97 12.31
CA ARG A 128 -26.88 12.49 13.20
C ARG A 128 -25.59 13.27 12.98
N GLU A 129 -25.15 13.44 11.74
CA GLU A 129 -23.97 14.22 11.38
C GLU A 129 -24.10 15.69 11.80
N ALA A 130 -25.26 16.32 11.59
CA ALA A 130 -25.49 17.69 12.05
C ALA A 130 -25.47 17.79 13.59
N ARG A 131 -25.89 16.75 14.31
CA ARG A 131 -25.81 16.66 15.79
C ARG A 131 -24.37 16.45 16.25
N GLU A 132 -23.64 15.53 15.63
CA GLU A 132 -22.22 15.30 15.88
C GLU A 132 -21.38 16.54 15.56
N ALA A 133 -21.63 17.24 14.46
CA ALA A 133 -20.95 18.48 14.11
C ALA A 133 -21.20 19.59 15.15
N LYS A 134 -22.40 19.66 15.74
CA LYS A 134 -22.69 20.54 16.89
C LYS A 134 -21.90 20.11 18.13
N GLN A 135 -21.81 18.81 18.42
CA GLN A 135 -21.02 18.26 19.54
C GLN A 135 -19.50 18.45 19.35
N ARG A 136 -18.97 18.26 18.14
CA ARG A 136 -17.57 18.51 17.75
C ARG A 136 -17.21 20.00 17.79
N LYS A 137 -18.19 20.90 17.66
CA LYS A 137 -18.07 22.36 17.90
C LYS A 137 -18.17 22.74 19.38
N LEU A 138 -18.79 21.91 20.22
CA LEU A 138 -18.80 22.03 21.69
C LEU A 138 -17.51 21.49 22.36
N LYS A 139 -16.38 21.54 21.65
CA LYS A 139 -15.05 21.29 22.22
C LYS A 139 -14.76 22.32 23.32
N SER A 140 -14.39 21.86 24.51
CA SER A 140 -13.95 22.74 25.59
C SER A 140 -12.43 22.91 25.54
N ALA A 141 -11.96 24.14 25.45
CA ALA A 141 -10.54 24.46 25.60
C ALA A 141 -10.06 24.29 27.06
N ASP A 142 -10.97 24.44 28.03
CA ASP A 142 -10.69 24.31 29.47
C ASP A 142 -10.63 22.84 29.93
N ARG A 143 -11.32 21.92 29.24
CA ARG A 143 -11.28 20.47 29.53
C ARG A 143 -10.51 19.73 28.44
N LEU A 144 -9.25 19.38 28.73
CA LEU A 144 -8.47 18.47 27.90
C LEU A 144 -8.87 17.00 28.14
N ARG A 145 -8.67 16.16 27.13
CA ARG A 145 -8.57 14.69 27.28
C ARG A 145 -7.11 14.28 27.43
N SER A 146 -6.86 13.05 27.92
CA SER A 146 -5.51 12.47 27.91
C SER A 146 -5.03 12.26 26.46
N PRO A 147 -3.78 12.64 26.11
CA PRO A 147 -3.15 12.19 24.87
C PRO A 147 -2.99 10.67 24.85
N ILE A 148 -3.08 10.09 23.65
CA ILE A 148 -2.84 8.68 23.38
C ILE A 148 -1.42 8.52 22.81
N CYS A 149 -0.58 7.73 23.47
CA CYS A 149 0.81 7.52 23.08
C CYS A 149 1.02 6.07 22.62
N CYS A 150 1.55 5.84 21.42
CA CYS A 150 1.99 4.52 20.97
C CYS A 150 3.48 4.31 21.33
N ILE A 151 3.91 3.07 21.63
CA ILE A 151 5.34 2.73 21.74
C ILE A 151 5.72 1.71 20.66
N LEU A 152 6.77 2.03 19.88
CA LEU A 152 7.22 1.37 18.66
C LEU A 152 8.75 1.08 18.70
N GLY A 153 9.27 0.32 17.72
CA GLY A 153 10.69 -0.07 17.61
C GLY A 153 10.91 -1.60 17.61
N HIS A 154 12.14 -2.05 17.29
CA HIS A 154 12.51 -3.46 17.10
C HIS A 154 12.32 -4.37 18.34
N VAL A 155 12.46 -5.69 18.13
CA VAL A 155 12.53 -6.71 19.20
C VAL A 155 13.61 -6.34 20.21
N ASP A 156 13.43 -6.70 21.48
CA ASP A 156 14.37 -6.48 22.58
C ASP A 156 14.86 -5.03 22.83
N THR A 157 14.48 -4.01 22.05
CA THR A 157 14.88 -2.61 22.32
C THR A 157 14.35 -2.09 23.66
N GLY A 158 13.36 -2.78 24.25
CA GLY A 158 12.95 -2.63 25.65
C GLY A 158 11.63 -1.90 25.88
N LYS A 159 10.80 -1.68 24.84
CA LYS A 159 9.46 -1.05 24.91
C LYS A 159 8.66 -1.42 26.17
N THR A 160 8.35 -2.71 26.30
CA THR A 160 7.57 -3.30 27.40
C THR A 160 8.24 -3.09 28.76
N LYS A 161 9.59 -3.08 28.80
CA LYS A 161 10.37 -2.90 30.02
C LYS A 161 10.43 -1.43 30.46
N ILE A 162 10.44 -0.47 29.52
CA ILE A 162 10.22 0.96 29.82
C ILE A 162 8.84 1.13 30.46
N LEU A 163 7.80 0.50 29.90
CA LEU A 163 6.46 0.56 30.47
C LEU A 163 6.35 -0.11 31.84
N ASP A 164 6.97 -1.27 32.02
CA ASP A 164 7.04 -1.94 33.33
C ASP A 164 7.73 -1.07 34.38
N LYS A 165 8.81 -0.36 34.01
CA LYS A 165 9.49 0.60 34.89
C LYS A 165 8.63 1.85 35.18
N ILE A 166 7.81 2.30 34.23
CA ILE A 166 6.82 3.37 34.48
C ILE A 166 5.69 2.86 35.38
N ARG A 167 5.20 1.63 35.19
CA ARG A 167 4.12 1.01 35.98
C ARG A 167 4.55 0.51 37.37
N ASN A 168 5.85 0.33 37.60
CA ASN A 168 6.41 -0.49 38.69
C ASN A 168 5.91 -1.95 38.64
N THR A 169 5.70 -2.49 37.43
CA THR A 169 5.27 -3.88 37.17
C THR A 169 6.38 -4.71 36.55
N ASN A 170 6.08 -5.97 36.21
CA ASN A 170 6.97 -6.85 35.46
C ASN A 170 6.13 -7.76 34.55
N VAL A 171 5.40 -7.15 33.59
CA VAL A 171 4.53 -7.84 32.63
C VAL A 171 5.35 -8.66 31.65
N GLN A 172 6.50 -8.15 31.17
CA GLN A 172 7.32 -8.83 30.16
C GLN A 172 7.67 -10.28 30.57
N ASP A 173 8.05 -10.48 31.83
CA ASP A 173 8.45 -11.80 32.37
C ASP A 173 7.25 -12.78 32.50
N GLY A 174 6.02 -12.29 32.35
CA GLY A 174 4.79 -13.07 32.27
C GLY A 174 4.31 -13.37 30.84
N GLU A 175 4.95 -12.80 29.81
CA GLU A 175 4.61 -13.07 28.41
C GLU A 175 5.37 -14.31 27.89
N ALA A 176 4.75 -15.08 26.99
CA ALA A 176 5.33 -16.32 26.49
C ALA A 176 6.61 -16.04 25.68
N GLY A 177 7.75 -16.53 26.19
CA GLY A 177 9.07 -16.26 25.61
C GLY A 177 9.67 -14.90 25.96
N GLY A 178 9.07 -14.13 26.87
CA GLY A 178 9.54 -12.78 27.24
C GLY A 178 9.34 -11.72 26.15
N ILE A 179 8.57 -12.04 25.11
CA ILE A 179 8.23 -11.16 24.00
C ILE A 179 6.76 -10.75 24.03
N THR A 180 6.49 -9.51 23.65
CA THR A 180 5.14 -8.98 23.54
C THR A 180 4.46 -9.46 22.26
N GLN A 181 3.23 -9.96 22.41
CA GLN A 181 2.46 -10.61 21.32
C GLN A 181 1.06 -9.99 21.09
N GLN A 182 0.42 -9.47 22.13
CA GLN A 182 -0.88 -8.79 22.04
C GLN A 182 -0.71 -7.27 22.20
N ILE A 183 -1.67 -6.47 21.73
CA ILE A 183 -1.65 -5.03 22.00
C ILE A 183 -2.05 -4.75 23.45
N GLY A 184 -1.31 -3.87 24.12
CA GLY A 184 -1.57 -3.47 25.51
C GLY A 184 -2.05 -2.04 25.58
N ALA A 185 -2.87 -1.71 26.59
CA ALA A 185 -3.15 -0.33 26.96
C ALA A 185 -3.04 -0.14 28.47
N THR A 186 -2.35 0.93 28.87
CA THR A 186 -2.10 1.34 30.26
C THR A 186 -2.53 2.80 30.42
N PHE A 187 -3.43 3.08 31.37
CA PHE A 187 -3.77 4.47 31.73
C PHE A 187 -2.90 4.94 32.91
N MET A 188 -2.21 6.05 32.71
CA MET A 188 -1.39 6.73 33.72
C MET A 188 -2.11 8.02 34.14
N PRO A 189 -2.60 8.13 35.39
CA PRO A 189 -3.27 9.35 35.87
C PRO A 189 -2.25 10.48 36.06
N HIS A 190 -2.73 11.73 35.98
CA HIS A 190 -1.95 12.96 36.21
C HIS A 190 -1.01 12.87 37.43
N GLU A 191 -1.52 12.46 38.59
CA GLU A 191 -0.75 12.34 39.86
C GLU A 191 0.50 11.46 39.71
N ALA A 192 0.38 10.31 39.03
CA ALA A 192 1.47 9.36 38.82
C ALA A 192 2.48 9.82 37.74
N LEU A 193 2.04 10.70 36.82
CA LEU A 193 2.92 11.36 35.87
C LEU A 193 3.72 12.48 36.55
N GLU A 194 3.10 13.29 37.41
CA GLU A 194 3.82 14.30 38.19
C GLU A 194 4.84 13.68 39.14
N GLU A 195 4.47 12.62 39.87
CA GLU A 195 5.41 11.88 40.74
C GLU A 195 6.65 11.39 39.96
N LYS A 196 6.45 10.80 38.77
CA LYS A 196 7.53 10.21 37.97
C LYS A 196 8.29 11.21 37.10
N ALA A 197 7.74 12.40 36.83
CA ALA A 197 8.41 13.48 36.11
C ALA A 197 8.99 14.57 37.03
N ALA A 198 8.70 14.54 38.35
CA ALA A 198 9.10 15.55 39.34
C ALA A 198 10.57 15.98 39.25
N ASP A 199 11.47 15.04 38.99
CA ASP A 199 12.92 15.28 38.90
C ASP A 199 13.34 16.18 37.71
N CYS A 200 12.43 16.41 36.75
CA CYS A 200 12.59 17.22 35.53
C CYS A 200 11.60 18.40 35.41
N LEU A 201 10.57 18.51 36.27
CA LEU A 201 9.50 19.51 36.10
C LEU A 201 9.89 20.94 36.50
N GLU A 202 10.99 21.13 37.24
CA GLU A 202 11.53 22.43 37.73
C GLU A 202 10.51 23.35 38.47
N GLY A 203 9.31 22.85 38.79
CA GLY A 203 8.23 23.59 39.45
C GLY A 203 7.06 23.98 38.54
N GLU A 204 7.09 23.65 37.24
CA GLU A 204 5.91 23.75 36.37
C GLU A 204 5.02 22.50 36.54
N PRO A 205 3.70 22.65 36.81
CA PRO A 205 2.78 21.51 36.89
C PRO A 205 2.44 20.96 35.50
N LEU A 206 2.15 19.67 35.42
CA LEU A 206 1.72 19.00 34.19
C LEU A 206 0.32 19.46 33.78
N LYS A 207 0.19 19.89 32.53
CA LYS A 207 -1.08 20.43 32.01
C LYS A 207 -2.01 19.38 31.39
N ILE A 208 -1.59 18.11 31.34
CA ILE A 208 -2.41 16.99 30.82
C ILE A 208 -3.06 16.21 31.98
N PRO A 209 -4.31 15.72 31.80
CA PRO A 209 -5.06 15.01 32.85
C PRO A 209 -4.59 13.56 33.09
N GLY A 210 -3.68 13.07 32.25
CA GLY A 210 -3.17 11.71 32.24
C GLY A 210 -2.56 11.39 30.88
N LEU A 211 -2.08 10.16 30.72
CA LEU A 211 -1.49 9.63 29.50
C LEU A 211 -2.01 8.21 29.28
N LEU A 212 -2.64 7.95 28.13
CA LEU A 212 -3.02 6.60 27.73
C LEU A 212 -1.91 6.04 26.85
N VAL A 213 -1.18 5.03 27.32
CA VAL A 213 -0.09 4.42 26.54
C VAL A 213 -0.52 3.09 25.96
N ILE A 214 -0.40 2.95 24.64
CA ILE A 214 -0.59 1.73 23.86
C ILE A 214 0.78 1.07 23.69
N ASP A 215 0.92 -0.14 24.22
CA ASP A 215 2.10 -0.99 24.02
C ASP A 215 1.93 -1.84 22.78
N THR A 216 2.89 -1.79 21.85
CA THR A 216 2.83 -2.58 20.62
C THR A 216 3.93 -3.65 20.56
N PRO A 217 3.61 -4.84 20.04
CA PRO A 217 4.57 -5.93 19.88
C PRO A 217 5.69 -5.59 18.89
N GLY A 218 6.93 -5.91 19.28
CA GLY A 218 8.12 -5.64 18.49
C GLY A 218 8.49 -6.69 17.46
N HIS A 219 7.94 -7.91 17.57
CA HIS A 219 8.27 -8.99 16.65
C HIS A 219 7.62 -8.77 15.28
N GLU A 220 8.30 -9.23 14.23
CA GLU A 220 7.96 -8.98 12.84
C GLU A 220 6.48 -9.24 12.54
N SER A 221 6.04 -10.47 12.85
CA SER A 221 4.68 -11.02 12.68
C SER A 221 3.54 -10.33 13.44
N PHE A 222 3.75 -9.12 13.95
CA PHE A 222 2.70 -8.30 14.58
C PHE A 222 2.67 -6.85 14.04
N SER A 223 3.17 -6.65 12.82
CA SER A 223 3.10 -5.39 12.05
C SER A 223 1.69 -4.76 12.02
N ASN A 224 0.65 -5.59 11.89
CA ASN A 224 -0.75 -5.21 12.01
C ASN A 224 -1.05 -4.43 13.31
N LEU A 225 -0.57 -4.93 14.45
CA LEU A 225 -0.75 -4.28 15.75
C LEU A 225 0.08 -3.00 15.88
N ARG A 226 1.24 -2.90 15.22
CA ARG A 226 1.99 -1.63 15.09
C ARG A 226 1.21 -0.60 14.27
N SER A 227 0.66 -0.97 13.10
CA SER A 227 -0.17 -0.07 12.29
C SER A 227 -1.40 0.43 13.04
N ARG A 228 -2.15 -0.48 13.68
CA ARG A 228 -3.37 -0.17 14.45
C ARG A 228 -3.07 0.77 15.62
N GLY A 229 -2.01 0.50 16.39
CA GLY A 229 -1.56 1.37 17.47
C GLY A 229 -1.07 2.74 16.97
N SER A 230 -0.38 2.79 15.83
CA SER A 230 0.14 4.03 15.24
C SER A 230 -0.95 4.93 14.63
N GLY A 231 -2.08 4.36 14.19
CA GLY A 231 -3.21 5.13 13.66
C GLY A 231 -4.07 5.80 14.74
N LEU A 232 -4.18 5.17 15.91
CA LEU A 232 -5.02 5.67 17.02
C LEU A 232 -4.31 6.65 17.96
N CYS A 233 -3.00 6.84 17.81
CA CYS A 233 -2.21 7.66 18.71
C CYS A 233 -2.14 9.14 18.32
N ASP A 234 -2.03 10.00 19.33
CA ASP A 234 -1.74 11.42 19.19
C ASP A 234 -0.25 11.69 19.00
N ILE A 235 0.59 10.84 19.60
CA ILE A 235 2.05 10.91 19.63
C ILE A 235 2.62 9.49 19.73
N ALA A 236 3.88 9.27 19.37
CA ALA A 236 4.56 7.99 19.60
C ALA A 236 5.94 8.12 20.28
N VAL A 237 6.39 7.02 20.88
CA VAL A 237 7.79 6.80 21.31
C VAL A 237 8.40 5.71 20.43
N LEU A 238 9.47 6.05 19.72
CA LEU A 238 10.29 5.08 18.99
C LEU A 238 11.47 4.65 19.88
N VAL A 239 11.48 3.38 20.32
CA VAL A 239 12.50 2.85 21.22
C VAL A 239 13.64 2.22 20.42
N VAL A 240 14.82 2.83 20.52
CA VAL A 240 16.06 2.48 19.81
C VAL A 240 17.09 1.98 20.82
N ASP A 241 17.80 0.89 20.54
CA ASP A 241 18.86 0.39 21.41
C ASP A 241 20.19 1.11 21.11
N ILE A 242 20.76 1.81 22.09
CA ILE A 242 22.06 2.50 21.95
C ILE A 242 23.24 1.55 21.64
N MET A 243 23.05 0.25 21.87
CA MET A 243 24.06 -0.78 21.61
C MET A 243 24.06 -1.29 20.17
N HIS A 244 22.91 -1.23 19.48
CA HIS A 244 22.71 -1.83 18.14
C HIS A 244 22.32 -0.81 17.06
N GLY A 245 21.70 0.33 17.43
CA GLY A 245 21.29 1.37 16.50
C GLY A 245 19.90 1.14 15.90
N LEU A 246 19.75 1.46 14.61
CA LEU A 246 18.49 1.26 13.87
C LEU A 246 18.48 -0.14 13.23
N GLU A 247 17.42 -0.89 13.52
CA GLU A 247 17.18 -2.25 13.03
C GLU A 247 15.89 -2.26 12.17
N GLN A 248 15.65 -3.33 11.39
CA GLN A 248 14.64 -3.34 10.32
C GLN A 248 13.23 -2.90 10.78
N GLN A 249 12.73 -3.44 11.88
CA GLN A 249 11.40 -3.11 12.43
C GLN A 249 11.35 -1.71 13.09
N THR A 250 12.51 -1.11 13.39
CA THR A 250 12.62 0.31 13.78
C THR A 250 12.48 1.22 12.54
N ILE A 251 13.04 0.81 11.39
CA ILE A 251 12.87 1.51 10.10
C ILE A 251 11.41 1.39 9.60
N GLU A 252 10.81 0.20 9.69
CA GLU A 252 9.38 -0.04 9.46
C GLU A 252 8.52 0.90 10.33
N SER A 253 8.83 1.01 11.63
CA SER A 253 8.14 1.91 12.55
C SER A 253 8.31 3.39 12.17
N ILE A 254 9.48 3.81 11.71
CA ILE A 254 9.72 5.17 11.21
C ILE A 254 8.80 5.46 10.01
N ASN A 255 8.69 4.52 9.08
CA ASN A 255 7.90 4.74 7.86
C ASN A 255 6.38 4.76 8.15
N LEU A 256 5.89 3.88 9.04
CA LEU A 256 4.51 3.95 9.55
C LEU A 256 4.17 5.32 10.18
N LEU A 257 5.10 5.90 10.95
CA LEU A 257 4.94 7.22 11.56
C LEU A 257 5.01 8.36 10.53
N LYS A 258 5.86 8.26 9.50
CA LYS A 258 5.96 9.22 8.39
C LYS A 258 4.67 9.29 7.57
N MET A 259 4.16 8.15 7.10
CA MET A 259 2.95 8.06 6.27
C MET A 259 1.76 8.72 6.99
N ARG A 260 1.53 8.30 8.24
CA ARG A 260 0.44 8.80 9.10
C ARG A 260 0.71 10.19 9.72
N LYS A 261 1.87 10.80 9.42
CA LYS A 261 2.31 12.13 9.89
C LYS A 261 2.23 12.30 11.42
N THR A 262 2.42 11.20 12.14
CA THR A 262 2.31 11.14 13.61
C THR A 262 3.59 11.70 14.24
N PRO A 263 3.51 12.71 15.14
CA PRO A 263 4.69 13.23 15.83
C PRO A 263 5.24 12.20 16.82
N PHE A 264 6.56 12.14 16.99
CA PHE A 264 7.18 11.16 17.87
C PHE A 264 8.46 11.67 18.57
N VAL A 265 8.83 10.95 19.62
CA VAL A 265 10.07 11.10 20.40
C VAL A 265 10.88 9.82 20.27
N VAL A 266 12.19 9.90 20.14
CA VAL A 266 13.07 8.72 20.17
C VAL A 266 13.54 8.48 21.60
N ALA A 267 13.23 7.31 22.15
CA ALA A 267 13.81 6.83 23.40
C ALA A 267 15.06 5.98 23.09
N LEU A 268 16.24 6.56 23.29
CA LEU A 268 17.52 5.89 23.05
C LEU A 268 17.89 5.08 24.32
N ASN A 269 17.42 3.84 24.36
CA ASN A 269 17.40 2.97 25.54
C ASN A 269 18.70 2.15 25.72
N LYS A 270 18.82 1.53 26.89
CA LYS A 270 19.94 0.67 27.34
C LYS A 270 21.27 1.41 27.57
N CYS A 271 21.23 2.69 27.93
CA CYS A 271 22.43 3.46 28.27
C CYS A 271 23.23 2.85 29.44
N ASP A 272 22.56 2.09 30.33
CA ASP A 272 23.17 1.28 31.39
C ASP A 272 24.15 0.20 30.90
N ARG A 273 24.16 -0.13 29.61
CA ARG A 273 25.06 -1.12 28.99
C ARG A 273 26.36 -0.53 28.46
N ILE A 274 26.57 0.79 28.58
CA ILE A 274 27.84 1.47 28.27
C ILE A 274 28.89 1.02 29.30
N PHE A 275 30.15 0.88 28.86
CA PHE A 275 31.20 0.37 29.75
C PHE A 275 31.50 1.37 30.88
N ASP A 276 31.67 0.85 32.10
CA ASP A 276 31.85 1.63 33.34
C ASP A 276 30.72 2.65 33.70
N TRP A 277 29.51 2.50 33.15
CA TRP A 277 28.36 3.36 33.48
C TRP A 277 27.91 3.18 34.95
N GLU A 278 27.94 4.27 35.72
CA GLU A 278 27.51 4.32 37.12
C GLU A 278 26.05 4.80 37.20
N ALA A 279 25.11 3.86 37.23
CA ALA A 279 23.68 4.14 37.17
C ALA A 279 23.15 4.95 38.37
N VAL A 280 22.32 5.95 38.10
CA VAL A 280 21.60 6.78 39.08
C VAL A 280 20.09 6.46 39.05
N PRO A 281 19.58 5.54 39.90
CA PRO A 281 18.24 4.97 39.73
C PRO A 281 17.10 6.01 39.70
N ASN A 282 16.27 5.95 38.66
CA ASN A 282 15.12 6.84 38.41
C ASN A 282 15.45 8.34 38.30
N GLY A 283 16.72 8.75 38.19
CA GLY A 283 17.10 10.16 38.05
C GLY A 283 17.03 10.69 36.62
N SER A 284 17.00 12.02 36.46
CA SER A 284 17.16 12.67 35.16
C SER A 284 18.45 12.22 34.46
N PHE A 285 18.35 11.82 33.18
CA PHE A 285 19.51 11.37 32.42
C PHE A 285 20.60 12.46 32.34
N ARG A 286 20.19 13.73 32.24
CA ARG A 286 21.11 14.88 32.18
C ARG A 286 21.89 15.11 33.49
N LYS A 287 21.42 14.56 34.61
CA LYS A 287 22.15 14.51 35.89
C LYS A 287 23.12 13.33 35.90
N SER A 288 22.68 12.15 35.48
CA SER A 288 23.51 10.94 35.40
C SER A 288 24.72 11.13 34.47
N LEU A 289 24.51 11.57 33.22
CA LEU A 289 25.58 11.75 32.22
C LEU A 289 26.74 12.63 32.73
N LYS A 290 26.42 13.68 33.50
CA LYS A 290 27.42 14.59 34.11
C LYS A 290 28.21 13.97 35.26
N GLY A 291 27.69 12.92 35.88
CA GLY A 291 28.37 12.15 36.92
C GLY A 291 29.28 11.03 36.37
N GLN A 292 29.11 10.66 35.10
CA GLN A 292 29.87 9.57 34.48
C GLN A 292 31.35 9.91 34.28
N LYS A 293 32.17 8.87 34.17
CA LYS A 293 33.60 8.98 33.82
C LYS A 293 33.75 9.47 32.38
N GLU A 294 34.83 10.21 32.09
CA GLU A 294 35.10 10.81 30.77
C GLU A 294 35.01 9.79 29.61
N HIS A 295 35.53 8.58 29.78
CA HIS A 295 35.46 7.55 28.74
C HIS A 295 34.03 7.00 28.50
N ALA A 296 33.19 6.95 29.53
CA ALA A 296 31.79 6.56 29.40
C ALA A 296 30.94 7.68 28.74
N GLN A 297 31.27 8.95 29.01
CA GLN A 297 30.68 10.09 28.29
C GLN A 297 31.06 10.05 26.80
N LEU A 298 32.33 9.80 26.47
CA LEU A 298 32.81 9.67 25.08
C LEU A 298 32.23 8.44 24.35
N GLU A 299 32.03 7.31 25.03
CA GLU A 299 31.32 6.17 24.44
C GLU A 299 29.84 6.48 24.18
N PHE A 300 29.17 7.17 25.12
CA PHE A 300 27.80 7.63 24.94
C PHE A 300 27.67 8.56 23.71
N GLU A 301 28.51 9.60 23.61
CA GLU A 301 28.52 10.54 22.49
C GLU A 301 28.73 9.83 21.16
N LYS A 302 29.73 8.94 21.07
CA LYS A 302 30.01 8.14 19.86
C LYS A 302 28.82 7.28 19.42
N ARG A 303 28.12 6.62 20.37
CA ARG A 303 26.94 5.78 20.07
C ARG A 303 25.73 6.62 19.68
N LYS A 304 25.51 7.75 20.37
CA LYS A 304 24.51 8.75 20.02
C LYS A 304 24.70 9.27 18.59
N ASP A 305 25.92 9.66 18.22
CA ASP A 305 26.23 10.16 16.88
C ASP A 305 26.00 9.12 15.78
N ALA A 306 26.34 7.85 16.03
CA ALA A 306 26.02 6.75 15.11
C ALA A 306 24.50 6.55 14.94
N ALA A 307 23.72 6.62 16.02
CA ALA A 307 22.26 6.56 15.95
C ALA A 307 21.65 7.78 15.26
N PHE A 308 22.24 8.98 15.42
CA PHE A 308 21.78 10.21 14.77
C PHE A 308 22.09 10.18 13.25
N LEU A 309 23.24 9.62 12.86
CA LEU A 309 23.58 9.40 11.44
C LEU A 309 22.58 8.45 10.78
N ALA A 310 22.27 7.31 11.41
CA ALA A 310 21.28 6.37 10.90
C ALA A 310 19.86 6.98 10.82
N LEU A 311 19.47 7.86 11.75
CA LEU A 311 18.23 8.63 11.64
C LEU A 311 18.26 9.62 10.48
N ALA A 312 19.39 10.29 10.24
CA ALA A 312 19.57 11.21 9.12
C ALA A 312 19.56 10.49 7.75
N GLU A 313 20.10 9.28 7.66
CA GLU A 313 19.95 8.38 6.49
C GLU A 313 18.48 8.03 6.23
N GLN A 314 17.65 7.92 7.28
CA GLN A 314 16.20 7.79 7.17
C GLN A 314 15.47 9.14 6.98
N GLY A 315 16.17 10.22 6.66
CA GLY A 315 15.61 11.56 6.41
C GLY A 315 15.12 12.30 7.67
N LEU A 316 15.53 11.87 8.86
CA LEU A 316 15.12 12.45 10.14
C LEU A 316 16.28 13.21 10.79
N ASN A 317 16.17 14.54 10.84
CA ASN A 317 17.07 15.34 11.68
C ASN A 317 16.80 15.04 13.16
N ALA A 318 17.82 14.63 13.91
CA ALA A 318 17.71 14.25 15.32
C ALA A 318 18.56 15.16 16.22
N ALA A 319 18.05 15.47 17.41
CA ALA A 319 18.77 16.25 18.42
C ALA A 319 18.43 15.73 19.83
N LEU A 320 19.38 15.83 20.77
CA LEU A 320 19.08 15.61 22.19
C LEU A 320 18.03 16.63 22.64
N TYR A 321 17.06 16.22 23.46
CA TYR A 321 15.91 17.08 23.80
C TYR A 321 16.30 18.41 24.48
N TRP A 322 17.46 18.48 25.14
CA TRP A 322 18.02 19.68 25.77
C TRP A 322 18.92 20.53 24.85
N GLU A 323 19.17 20.09 23.61
CA GLU A 323 19.97 20.75 22.56
C GLU A 323 19.12 21.14 21.34
N ASN A 324 17.89 20.64 21.23
CA ASN A 324 17.03 20.81 20.07
C ASN A 324 16.67 22.29 19.80
N PRO A 325 17.04 22.87 18.64
CA PRO A 325 16.74 24.26 18.31
C PRO A 325 15.30 24.49 17.80
N ASP A 326 14.66 23.47 17.21
CA ASP A 326 13.27 23.54 16.72
C ASP A 326 12.63 22.15 16.72
N SER A 327 11.75 21.91 17.71
CA SER A 327 11.00 20.67 17.88
C SER A 327 10.00 20.36 16.76
N ARG A 328 9.81 21.25 15.76
CA ARG A 328 9.04 20.96 14.54
C ARG A 328 9.90 20.41 13.40
N ARG A 329 11.23 20.60 13.44
CA ARG A 329 12.17 20.18 12.38
C ARG A 329 13.13 19.08 12.83
N TYR A 330 13.41 19.00 14.13
CA TYR A 330 14.28 17.99 14.72
C TYR A 330 13.49 17.09 15.66
N VAL A 331 13.61 15.79 15.46
CA VAL A 331 13.09 14.75 16.35
C VAL A 331 13.84 14.84 17.68
N ASN A 332 13.10 14.90 18.78
CA ASN A 332 13.66 14.88 20.13
C ASN A 332 14.15 13.48 20.47
N VAL A 333 15.41 13.35 20.85
CA VAL A 333 15.99 12.13 21.41
C VAL A 333 16.15 12.28 22.91
N VAL A 334 15.58 11.32 23.65
CA VAL A 334 15.70 11.17 25.09
C VAL A 334 16.48 9.89 25.38
N PRO A 335 17.72 9.97 25.90
CA PRO A 335 18.44 8.79 26.35
C PRO A 335 17.80 8.19 27.60
N THR A 336 17.71 6.86 27.68
CA THR A 336 16.98 6.14 28.72
C THR A 336 17.66 4.83 29.15
N SER A 337 17.26 4.33 30.33
CA SER A 337 17.41 2.94 30.72
C SER A 337 16.10 2.41 31.33
N ALA A 338 15.53 1.41 30.67
CA ALA A 338 14.40 0.65 31.20
C ALA A 338 14.70 -0.09 32.52
N ILE A 339 15.97 -0.42 32.78
CA ILE A 339 16.36 -1.19 33.97
C ILE A 339 16.56 -0.25 35.17
N THR A 340 17.39 0.78 35.01
CA THR A 340 17.75 1.68 36.12
C THR A 340 16.65 2.71 36.38
N GLY A 341 15.93 3.13 35.34
CA GLY A 341 14.94 4.21 35.35
C GLY A 341 15.48 5.57 34.93
N GLU A 342 16.78 5.67 34.62
CA GLU A 342 17.39 6.89 34.09
C GLU A 342 16.69 7.32 32.80
N GLY A 343 16.44 8.61 32.63
CA GLY A 343 15.81 9.14 31.41
C GLY A 343 14.28 9.01 31.34
N ILE A 344 13.66 8.19 32.19
CA ILE A 344 12.19 8.03 32.21
C ILE A 344 11.48 9.31 32.68
N PRO A 345 11.94 10.05 33.71
CA PRO A 345 11.37 11.35 34.06
C PRO A 345 11.45 12.34 32.89
N ASP A 346 12.59 12.36 32.19
CA ASP A 346 12.87 13.21 31.04
C ASP A 346 11.95 12.86 29.85
N LEU A 347 11.67 11.57 29.63
CA LEU A 347 10.76 11.08 28.58
C LEU A 347 9.30 11.46 28.86
N LEU A 348 8.83 11.25 30.09
CA LEU A 348 7.46 11.62 30.50
C LEU A 348 7.26 13.14 30.46
N TYR A 349 8.26 13.92 30.87
CA TYR A 349 8.28 15.38 30.70
C TYR A 349 8.18 15.77 29.22
N MET A 350 9.02 15.20 28.34
CA MET A 350 9.03 15.56 26.93
C MET A 350 7.74 15.20 26.19
N LEU A 351 7.15 14.02 26.46
CA LEU A 351 5.84 13.65 25.93
C LEU A 351 4.77 14.65 26.37
N SER A 352 4.72 14.99 27.66
CA SER A 352 3.73 15.93 28.20
C SER A 352 3.90 17.34 27.62
N HIS A 353 5.13 17.84 27.52
CA HIS A 353 5.43 19.15 26.94
C HIS A 353 5.06 19.22 25.46
N LEU A 354 5.43 18.22 24.65
CA LEU A 354 5.15 18.19 23.21
C LEU A 354 3.65 18.04 22.92
N THR A 355 2.95 17.14 23.62
CA THR A 355 1.50 16.98 23.45
C THR A 355 0.74 18.28 23.76
N TYR A 356 1.03 18.95 24.88
CA TYR A 356 0.41 20.23 25.21
C TYR A 356 0.74 21.34 24.19
N LYS A 357 2.01 21.45 23.79
CA LYS A 357 2.52 22.54 22.93
C LYS A 357 2.18 22.38 21.44
N MET A 358 2.02 21.15 20.95
CA MET A 358 1.80 20.86 19.53
C MET A 358 0.38 20.37 19.21
N LEU A 359 -0.34 19.78 20.17
CA LEU A 359 -1.61 19.08 19.90
C LEU A 359 -2.82 19.67 20.63
N GLY A 360 -2.72 20.89 21.20
CA GLY A 360 -3.76 21.51 22.04
C GLY A 360 -5.19 21.33 21.53
N GLU A 361 -5.49 21.75 20.29
CA GLU A 361 -6.84 21.67 19.70
C GLU A 361 -7.31 20.22 19.37
N LYS A 362 -6.35 19.28 19.22
CA LYS A 362 -6.61 17.84 19.06
C LYS A 362 -6.91 17.17 20.42
N LEU A 363 -6.48 17.79 21.53
CA LEU A 363 -6.67 17.33 22.90
C LEU A 363 -7.84 18.02 23.64
N TRP A 364 -8.54 18.97 23.03
CA TRP A 364 -9.82 19.47 23.56
C TRP A 364 -10.87 18.36 23.60
N TYR A 365 -11.49 18.14 24.76
CA TYR A 365 -12.52 17.11 24.94
C TYR A 365 -13.77 17.44 24.12
N SER A 366 -14.28 16.45 23.39
CA SER A 366 -15.57 16.52 22.70
C SER A 366 -16.56 15.54 23.34
N PRO A 367 -17.85 15.93 23.50
CA PRO A 367 -18.91 15.01 23.91
C PRO A 367 -19.36 14.05 22.80
N ALA A 368 -18.96 14.29 21.53
CA ALA A 368 -19.20 13.35 20.44
C ALA A 368 -18.43 12.04 20.68
N LEU A 369 -19.07 10.89 20.47
CA LEU A 369 -18.42 9.60 20.61
C LEU A 369 -17.33 9.44 19.55
N GLN A 370 -16.16 9.00 19.99
CA GLN A 370 -15.10 8.51 19.11
C GLN A 370 -14.49 7.29 19.80
N CYS A 371 -14.82 6.10 19.32
CA CYS A 371 -14.42 4.83 19.90
C CYS A 371 -14.05 3.87 18.78
N THR A 372 -12.86 3.27 18.84
CA THR A 372 -12.38 2.34 17.80
C THR A 372 -12.05 0.98 18.41
N VAL A 373 -12.42 -0.11 17.72
CA VAL A 373 -12.14 -1.47 18.18
C VAL A 373 -10.64 -1.78 18.02
N LEU A 374 -9.97 -2.08 19.13
CA LEU A 374 -8.57 -2.52 19.11
C LEU A 374 -8.46 -4.02 18.83
N GLU A 375 -9.16 -4.87 19.56
CA GLU A 375 -8.94 -6.33 19.49
C GLU A 375 -10.16 -7.11 20.01
N VAL A 376 -10.46 -8.25 19.40
CA VAL A 376 -11.57 -9.14 19.82
C VAL A 376 -11.00 -10.36 20.53
N LYS A 377 -11.47 -10.63 21.76
CA LYS A 377 -10.95 -11.70 22.63
C LYS A 377 -12.06 -12.42 23.37
N THR A 378 -12.11 -13.75 23.25
CA THR A 378 -12.93 -14.60 24.13
C THR A 378 -12.26 -14.76 25.49
N ILE A 379 -12.99 -14.45 26.56
CA ILE A 379 -12.52 -14.50 27.95
C ILE A 379 -13.49 -15.33 28.80
N GLU A 380 -12.92 -16.26 29.57
CA GLU A 380 -13.65 -17.12 30.51
C GLU A 380 -14.52 -16.29 31.47
N GLY A 381 -15.79 -16.68 31.61
CA GLY A 381 -16.79 -15.98 32.44
C GLY A 381 -17.41 -14.72 31.82
N LEU A 382 -16.76 -14.06 30.86
CA LEU A 382 -17.32 -12.89 30.15
C LEU A 382 -17.98 -13.26 28.81
N GLY A 383 -17.40 -14.24 28.10
CA GLY A 383 -17.71 -14.54 26.71
C GLY A 383 -16.76 -13.78 25.77
N THR A 384 -17.20 -13.45 24.57
CA THR A 384 -16.42 -12.61 23.66
C THR A 384 -16.45 -11.14 24.11
N THR A 385 -15.30 -10.50 24.08
CA THR A 385 -15.08 -9.12 24.52
C THR A 385 -14.33 -8.34 23.46
N CYS A 386 -14.68 -7.08 23.27
CA CYS A 386 -13.90 -6.14 22.47
C CYS A 386 -13.05 -5.27 23.39
N ASP A 387 -11.73 -5.28 23.21
CA ASP A 387 -10.86 -4.21 23.66
C ASP A 387 -11.03 -3.03 22.70
N VAL A 388 -11.35 -1.86 23.22
CA VAL A 388 -11.64 -0.64 22.45
C VAL A 388 -10.91 0.57 23.04
N ILE A 389 -10.58 1.55 22.21
CA ILE A 389 -10.03 2.84 22.65
C ILE A 389 -11.11 3.89 22.52
N LEU A 390 -11.61 4.36 23.66
CA LEU A 390 -12.51 5.50 23.74
C LEU A 390 -11.66 6.77 23.74
N VAL A 391 -11.70 7.55 22.65
CA VAL A 391 -10.93 8.79 22.47
C VAL A 391 -11.73 10.01 22.98
N ASN A 392 -13.01 10.10 22.60
CA ASN A 392 -13.93 11.17 22.97
C ASN A 392 -15.33 10.62 23.27
N GLY A 393 -16.16 11.43 23.93
CA GLY A 393 -17.50 11.02 24.36
C GLY A 393 -17.48 10.02 25.52
N ARG A 394 -18.56 9.22 25.62
CA ARG A 394 -18.86 8.35 26.75
C ARG A 394 -19.56 7.05 26.32
N ILE A 395 -19.39 5.98 27.09
CA ILE A 395 -20.09 4.70 26.95
C ILE A 395 -20.62 4.27 28.32
N LYS A 396 -21.80 3.63 28.36
CA LYS A 396 -22.43 3.09 29.57
C LYS A 396 -22.67 1.59 29.49
N GLU A 397 -22.88 1.01 30.67
CA GLU A 397 -23.49 -0.32 30.78
C GLU A 397 -24.97 -0.23 30.37
N GLY A 398 -25.42 -1.12 29.48
CA GLY A 398 -26.78 -1.12 28.93
C GLY A 398 -26.98 -0.30 27.65
N ASP A 399 -25.98 0.46 27.19
CA ASP A 399 -26.03 1.12 25.87
C ASP A 399 -26.05 0.05 24.75
N THR A 400 -26.83 0.28 23.69
CA THR A 400 -26.77 -0.51 22.45
C THR A 400 -25.67 0.04 21.57
N VAL A 401 -24.80 -0.83 21.05
CA VAL A 401 -23.66 -0.48 20.20
C VAL A 401 -23.77 -1.13 18.82
N VAL A 402 -23.23 -0.44 17.82
CA VAL A 402 -23.13 -0.91 16.43
C VAL A 402 -21.65 -0.95 16.03
N VAL A 403 -21.21 -2.09 15.49
CA VAL A 403 -19.81 -2.40 15.14
C VAL A 403 -19.77 -3.16 13.82
N CYS A 404 -18.78 -2.90 12.96
CA CYS A 404 -18.63 -3.62 11.69
C CYS A 404 -18.26 -5.09 11.94
N GLY A 405 -18.83 -6.01 11.17
CA GLY A 405 -18.52 -7.44 11.23
C GLY A 405 -18.25 -8.05 9.86
N LEU A 406 -17.57 -9.20 9.85
CA LEU A 406 -17.21 -9.95 8.62
C LEU A 406 -18.42 -10.46 7.79
N GLN A 407 -19.65 -10.20 8.23
CA GLN A 407 -20.91 -10.57 7.57
C GLN A 407 -21.93 -9.42 7.54
N GLY A 408 -21.50 -8.17 7.78
CA GLY A 408 -22.38 -7.00 7.95
C GLY A 408 -22.31 -6.42 9.37
N ALA A 409 -23.10 -5.37 9.63
CA ALA A 409 -23.13 -4.64 10.89
C ALA A 409 -23.71 -5.47 12.04
N ILE A 410 -22.99 -5.50 13.16
CA ILE A 410 -23.37 -6.17 14.41
C ILE A 410 -23.99 -5.13 15.34
N VAL A 411 -25.26 -5.32 15.69
CA VAL A 411 -25.95 -4.56 16.73
C VAL A 411 -26.07 -5.42 17.99
N THR A 412 -25.62 -4.90 19.14
CA THR A 412 -25.60 -5.66 20.40
C THR A 412 -25.61 -4.75 21.63
N GLN A 413 -26.07 -5.25 22.78
CA GLN A 413 -26.15 -4.47 24.01
C GLN A 413 -24.94 -4.70 24.92
N VAL A 414 -24.34 -3.62 25.44
CA VAL A 414 -23.19 -3.67 26.35
C VAL A 414 -23.60 -4.22 27.72
N ARG A 415 -23.23 -5.48 27.98
CA ARG A 415 -23.46 -6.19 29.26
C ARG A 415 -22.54 -5.71 30.38
N ALA A 416 -21.32 -5.27 30.06
CA ALA A 416 -20.39 -4.70 31.03
C ALA A 416 -19.35 -3.78 30.36
N VAL A 417 -19.04 -2.67 31.04
CA VAL A 417 -17.92 -1.76 30.73
C VAL A 417 -16.83 -1.99 31.76
N LEU A 418 -15.65 -2.44 31.32
CA LEU A 418 -14.55 -2.87 32.18
C LEU A 418 -13.26 -2.07 31.92
N THR A 419 -12.50 -1.77 32.97
CA THR A 419 -11.11 -1.30 32.85
C THR A 419 -10.16 -2.10 33.74
N PRO A 420 -8.85 -2.13 33.44
CA PRO A 420 -7.84 -2.46 34.44
C PRO A 420 -7.83 -1.40 35.55
N HIS A 421 -7.22 -1.71 36.70
CA HIS A 421 -6.88 -0.66 37.66
C HIS A 421 -5.83 0.30 37.06
N PRO A 422 -5.79 1.58 37.48
CA PRO A 422 -4.73 2.51 37.10
C PRO A 422 -3.32 1.92 37.29
N MET A 423 -2.40 2.26 36.39
CA MET A 423 -1.04 1.69 36.31
C MET A 423 -0.96 0.16 36.05
N LYS A 424 -2.09 -0.55 35.89
CA LYS A 424 -2.14 -1.91 35.33
C LYS A 424 -2.57 -1.87 33.86
N GLU A 425 -2.29 -2.96 33.16
CA GLU A 425 -2.51 -3.09 31.71
C GLU A 425 -3.63 -4.07 31.38
N MET A 426 -4.38 -3.79 30.30
CA MET A 426 -5.53 -4.60 29.86
C MET A 426 -5.22 -6.09 29.57
N ARG A 427 -3.97 -6.46 29.29
CA ARG A 427 -3.55 -7.84 28.98
C ARG A 427 -3.46 -8.74 30.22
N VAL A 428 -3.21 -8.17 31.39
CA VAL A 428 -2.89 -8.96 32.60
C VAL A 428 -4.17 -9.50 33.25
N LYS A 429 -4.30 -10.83 33.36
CA LYS A 429 -5.40 -11.46 34.12
C LYS A 429 -5.40 -10.95 35.57
N GLY A 430 -6.46 -10.23 35.95
CA GLY A 430 -6.61 -9.64 37.27
C GLY A 430 -8.03 -9.14 37.51
N SER A 431 -8.25 -8.44 38.63
CA SER A 431 -9.52 -7.78 38.91
C SER A 431 -9.76 -6.64 37.92
N TYR A 432 -10.87 -6.69 37.19
CA TYR A 432 -11.37 -5.56 36.41
C TYR A 432 -12.22 -4.64 37.30
N GLN A 433 -12.16 -3.34 37.03
CA GLN A 433 -13.14 -2.39 37.56
C GLN A 433 -14.35 -2.36 36.64
N HIS A 434 -15.55 -2.53 37.21
CA HIS A 434 -16.82 -2.40 36.50
C HIS A 434 -17.31 -0.95 36.59
N HIS A 435 -17.68 -0.36 35.46
CA HIS A 435 -18.15 1.03 35.38
C HIS A 435 -19.58 1.09 34.84
N LYS A 436 -20.44 1.92 35.44
CA LYS A 436 -21.78 2.20 34.88
C LYS A 436 -21.74 3.20 33.72
N GLN A 437 -20.77 4.10 33.72
CA GLN A 437 -20.44 5.03 32.65
C GLN A 437 -18.94 5.29 32.68
N ILE A 438 -18.32 5.46 31.51
CA ILE A 438 -16.93 5.93 31.37
C ILE A 438 -16.83 7.00 30.28
N GLU A 439 -15.87 7.91 30.39
CA GLU A 439 -15.61 9.00 29.41
C GLU A 439 -14.16 8.92 28.89
N GLY A 440 -13.93 9.40 27.67
CA GLY A 440 -12.59 9.39 27.04
C GLY A 440 -11.59 10.38 27.67
N ALA A 441 -10.27 10.16 27.54
CA ALA A 441 -9.61 9.16 26.71
C ALA A 441 -9.04 7.98 27.53
N ILE A 442 -9.51 6.75 27.28
CA ILE A 442 -9.09 5.54 28.01
C ILE A 442 -9.33 4.25 27.20
N GLY A 443 -8.52 3.22 27.47
CA GLY A 443 -8.74 1.85 26.97
C GLY A 443 -9.79 1.11 27.80
N VAL A 444 -10.79 0.54 27.13
CA VAL A 444 -11.97 -0.08 27.72
C VAL A 444 -12.14 -1.49 27.18
N LYS A 445 -12.47 -2.46 28.03
CA LYS A 445 -12.91 -3.78 27.63
C LYS A 445 -14.44 -3.83 27.73
N LEU A 446 -15.11 -4.02 26.59
CA LEU A 446 -16.55 -4.18 26.50
C LEU A 446 -16.90 -5.66 26.41
N ALA A 447 -17.88 -6.10 27.21
CA ALA A 447 -18.52 -7.40 27.06
C ALA A 447 -19.94 -7.20 26.51
N ALA A 448 -20.25 -7.86 25.40
CA ALA A 448 -21.57 -7.93 24.79
C ALA A 448 -21.73 -9.30 24.11
N ASN A 449 -22.89 -9.57 23.51
CA ASN A 449 -23.13 -10.82 22.79
C ASN A 449 -22.81 -10.64 21.29
N ASN A 450 -22.60 -11.73 20.56
CA ASN A 450 -22.45 -11.76 19.10
C ASN A 450 -21.26 -10.93 18.56
N LEU A 451 -20.20 -10.74 19.36
CA LEU A 451 -18.99 -9.99 18.98
C LEU A 451 -17.94 -10.84 18.24
N GLU A 452 -18.20 -12.14 18.02
CA GLU A 452 -17.24 -13.11 17.47
C GLU A 452 -16.73 -12.77 16.06
N SER A 453 -17.55 -12.10 15.24
CA SER A 453 -17.22 -11.69 13.88
C SER A 453 -16.90 -10.19 13.74
N ALA A 454 -16.83 -9.45 14.86
CA ALA A 454 -16.55 -8.02 14.86
C ALA A 454 -15.14 -7.71 14.32
N LEU A 455 -15.02 -6.65 13.54
CA LEU A 455 -13.75 -6.25 12.95
C LEU A 455 -12.91 -5.42 13.93
N ALA A 456 -11.60 -5.67 13.96
CA ALA A 456 -10.66 -4.77 14.62
C ALA A 456 -10.23 -3.66 13.65
N GLY A 457 -10.15 -2.43 14.17
CA GLY A 457 -9.82 -1.21 13.42
C GLY A 457 -11.01 -0.33 13.02
N THR A 458 -12.24 -0.86 13.00
CA THR A 458 -13.45 -0.09 12.69
C THR A 458 -13.97 0.70 13.89
N GLN A 459 -14.79 1.73 13.64
CA GLN A 459 -15.41 2.48 14.73
C GLN A 459 -16.49 1.65 15.44
N LEU A 460 -16.82 2.09 16.65
CA LEU A 460 -17.91 1.60 17.47
C LEU A 460 -18.85 2.78 17.75
N TYR A 461 -20.09 2.65 17.29
CA TYR A 461 -21.15 3.62 17.53
C TYR A 461 -22.01 3.20 18.71
N VAL A 462 -22.62 4.17 19.39
CA VAL A 462 -23.68 3.96 20.39
C VAL A 462 -24.98 4.48 19.78
N LEU A 463 -26.01 3.63 19.75
CA LEU A 463 -27.35 3.98 19.27
C LEU A 463 -28.02 4.92 20.28
N GLY A 464 -28.15 6.20 19.93
CA GLY A 464 -28.89 7.19 20.71
C GLY A 464 -30.40 7.07 20.52
N SER A 465 -31.17 7.62 21.45
CA SER A 465 -32.65 7.60 21.43
C SER A 465 -33.29 8.52 20.37
N GLN A 466 -32.54 8.88 19.34
CA GLN A 466 -32.93 9.70 18.18
C GLN A 466 -32.25 9.19 16.89
N ASP A 467 -31.58 8.04 16.96
CA ASP A 467 -30.77 7.49 15.87
C ASP A 467 -31.49 6.27 15.31
N SER A 468 -31.48 6.10 13.98
CA SER A 468 -32.04 4.90 13.35
C SER A 468 -31.02 3.77 13.42
N GLU A 469 -31.47 2.57 13.79
CA GLU A 469 -30.60 1.39 13.78
C GLU A 469 -30.17 1.04 12.35
N GLU A 470 -31.04 1.22 11.36
CA GLU A 470 -30.70 1.01 9.94
C GLU A 470 -29.66 2.02 9.45
N GLU A 471 -29.73 3.28 9.89
CA GLU A 471 -28.75 4.31 9.53
C GLU A 471 -27.36 4.05 10.11
N LEU A 472 -27.29 3.53 11.35
CA LEU A 472 -26.01 3.13 11.93
C LEU A 472 -25.46 1.85 11.32
N ARG A 473 -26.31 0.87 10.96
CA ARG A 473 -25.89 -0.33 10.22
C ARG A 473 -25.30 0.06 8.86
N ASP A 474 -26.04 0.83 8.06
CA ASP A 474 -25.60 1.31 6.75
C ASP A 474 -24.36 2.20 6.85
N THR A 475 -24.25 3.07 7.86
CA THR A 475 -23.01 3.85 8.09
C THR A 475 -21.81 2.93 8.36
N VAL A 476 -21.98 1.91 9.19
CA VAL A 476 -20.90 0.98 9.59
C VAL A 476 -20.48 0.04 8.46
N GLU A 477 -21.38 -0.26 7.52
CA GLU A 477 -21.05 -0.98 6.29
C GLU A 477 -20.38 -0.03 5.26
N ASN A 478 -20.84 1.22 5.17
CA ASN A 478 -20.20 2.25 4.33
C ASN A 478 -18.83 2.74 4.87
N GLU A 479 -18.50 2.59 6.16
CA GLU A 479 -17.11 2.73 6.62
C GLU A 479 -16.17 1.76 5.89
N MET A 480 -16.63 0.51 5.69
CA MET A 480 -15.86 -0.47 4.92
C MET A 480 -15.84 -0.11 3.43
N SER A 481 -16.99 0.23 2.84
CA SER A 481 -17.08 0.63 1.42
C SER A 481 -16.20 1.83 1.09
N SER A 482 -16.21 2.89 1.92
CA SER A 482 -15.42 4.10 1.68
C SER A 482 -13.90 3.87 1.73
N VAL A 483 -13.40 2.98 2.59
CA VAL A 483 -11.98 2.56 2.57
C VAL A 483 -11.66 1.69 1.35
N LEU A 484 -12.64 0.96 0.81
CA LEU A 484 -12.51 0.23 -0.45
C LEU A 484 -12.63 1.17 -1.67
N GLU A 485 -13.30 2.31 -1.56
CA GLU A 485 -13.54 3.29 -2.64
C GLU A 485 -12.48 4.39 -2.72
N GLY A 486 -11.85 4.75 -1.60
CA GLY A 486 -10.65 5.61 -1.57
C GLY A 486 -9.39 4.96 -2.18
N VAL A 487 -9.56 3.89 -2.94
CA VAL A 487 -8.52 3.22 -3.74
C VAL A 487 -8.87 3.47 -5.21
N ASP A 488 -7.93 4.01 -5.97
CA ASP A 488 -8.00 4.07 -7.43
C ASP A 488 -7.95 2.65 -8.01
N LYS A 489 -9.10 1.98 -8.01
CA LYS A 489 -9.29 0.63 -8.53
C LYS A 489 -9.13 0.65 -10.05
N THR A 490 -7.92 0.37 -10.51
CA THR A 490 -7.64 0.15 -11.93
C THR A 490 -8.44 -1.04 -12.43
N ALA A 491 -8.83 -1.02 -13.71
CA ALA A 491 -9.49 -2.16 -14.32
C ALA A 491 -8.63 -3.43 -14.18
N ASP A 492 -7.32 -3.29 -14.42
CA ASP A 492 -6.34 -4.36 -14.35
C ASP A 492 -5.30 -4.07 -13.25
N GLY A 493 -4.95 -5.08 -12.45
CA GLY A 493 -4.10 -4.92 -11.27
C GLY A 493 -4.17 -6.14 -10.36
N VAL A 494 -3.45 -6.11 -9.23
CA VAL A 494 -3.43 -7.22 -8.26
C VAL A 494 -4.67 -7.21 -7.36
N CYS A 495 -5.02 -8.37 -6.80
CA CYS A 495 -5.97 -8.45 -5.68
C CYS A 495 -5.21 -8.30 -4.35
N VAL A 496 -5.76 -7.51 -3.43
CA VAL A 496 -5.19 -7.24 -2.10
C VAL A 496 -6.13 -7.77 -1.01
N GLN A 497 -5.57 -8.44 0.00
CA GLN A 497 -6.32 -8.93 1.14
C GLN A 497 -5.51 -8.74 2.43
N ALA A 498 -6.14 -8.17 3.48
CA ALA A 498 -5.49 -7.91 4.76
C ALA A 498 -6.38 -8.31 5.95
N SER A 499 -5.78 -8.60 7.10
CA SER A 499 -6.49 -9.14 8.27
C SER A 499 -7.46 -8.16 8.95
N THR A 500 -7.24 -6.85 8.80
CA THR A 500 -8.02 -5.77 9.45
C THR A 500 -7.99 -4.48 8.63
N LEU A 501 -8.94 -3.58 8.88
CA LEU A 501 -9.09 -2.32 8.13
C LEU A 501 -7.82 -1.45 8.17
N GLY A 502 -7.30 -1.16 9.38
CA GLY A 502 -6.06 -0.36 9.55
C GLY A 502 -4.78 -1.02 9.05
N SER A 503 -4.82 -2.32 8.72
CA SER A 503 -3.75 -3.03 8.00
C SER A 503 -3.93 -2.96 6.49
N LEU A 504 -5.19 -2.99 6.03
CA LEU A 504 -5.54 -2.82 4.63
C LEU A 504 -5.18 -1.42 4.13
N GLU A 505 -5.59 -0.38 4.86
CA GLU A 505 -5.23 1.03 4.62
C GLU A 505 -3.73 1.20 4.39
N ALA A 506 -2.90 0.72 5.33
CA ALA A 506 -1.45 0.89 5.29
C ALA A 506 -0.79 0.13 4.13
N LEU A 507 -1.38 -0.99 3.69
CA LEU A 507 -0.94 -1.71 2.50
C LEU A 507 -1.33 -0.98 1.21
N LEU A 508 -2.53 -0.41 1.15
CA LEU A 508 -3.00 0.36 -0.02
C LEU A 508 -2.24 1.69 -0.18
N GLU A 509 -2.08 2.44 0.91
CA GLU A 509 -1.27 3.68 0.97
C GLU A 509 0.17 3.43 0.51
N PHE A 510 0.74 2.28 0.87
CA PHE A 510 2.07 1.87 0.41
C PHE A 510 2.10 1.43 -1.06
N LEU A 511 1.14 0.63 -1.54
CA LEU A 511 1.08 0.18 -2.93
C LEU A 511 0.85 1.33 -3.92
N GLY A 512 0.10 2.36 -3.50
CA GLY A 512 -0.13 3.59 -4.27
C GLY A 512 0.96 4.67 -4.12
N SER A 513 2.02 4.41 -3.36
CA SER A 513 3.11 5.38 -3.20
C SER A 513 4.00 5.51 -4.46
N ASP A 514 4.61 6.68 -4.65
CA ASP A 514 5.42 7.00 -5.84
C ASP A 514 6.60 6.04 -6.07
N ASP A 515 7.16 5.48 -4.99
CA ASP A 515 8.27 4.49 -5.04
C ASP A 515 7.81 3.09 -5.49
N VAL A 516 6.50 2.82 -5.52
CA VAL A 516 5.92 1.47 -5.63
C VAL A 516 4.98 1.31 -6.83
N GLN A 517 3.99 2.21 -6.97
CA GLN A 517 3.04 2.28 -8.08
C GLN A 517 2.47 0.92 -8.55
N ILE A 518 1.96 0.10 -7.63
CA ILE A 518 1.34 -1.20 -7.96
C ILE A 518 -0.17 -1.02 -8.14
N PRO A 519 -0.73 -1.28 -9.34
CA PRO A 519 -2.16 -1.18 -9.59
C PRO A 519 -2.95 -2.26 -8.85
N VAL A 520 -4.08 -1.89 -8.25
CA VAL A 520 -4.95 -2.78 -7.44
C VAL A 520 -6.35 -2.84 -8.05
N CYS A 521 -6.81 -4.02 -8.45
CA CYS A 521 -8.12 -4.21 -9.10
C CYS A 521 -9.23 -4.66 -8.13
N GLY A 522 -8.86 -5.18 -6.96
CA GLY A 522 -9.82 -5.80 -6.05
C GLY A 522 -9.26 -5.92 -4.63
N VAL A 523 -10.12 -5.70 -3.65
CA VAL A 523 -9.74 -5.58 -2.24
C VAL A 523 -10.73 -6.34 -1.35
N ASN A 524 -10.25 -7.01 -0.30
CA ASN A 524 -11.08 -7.70 0.68
C ASN A 524 -10.40 -7.78 2.08
N ILE A 525 -11.13 -8.18 3.11
CA ILE A 525 -10.63 -8.32 4.49
C ILE A 525 -10.83 -9.77 4.99
N GLY A 526 -9.88 -10.28 5.78
CA GLY A 526 -9.94 -11.60 6.41
C GLY A 526 -9.52 -12.78 5.50
N PRO A 527 -9.78 -14.04 5.92
CA PRO A 527 -9.18 -15.24 5.30
C PRO A 527 -9.58 -15.51 3.83
N ILE A 528 -8.57 -15.75 2.97
CA ILE A 528 -8.76 -15.95 1.52
C ILE A 528 -9.75 -17.07 1.23
N SER A 529 -10.74 -16.78 0.40
CA SER A 529 -11.77 -17.73 -0.04
C SER A 529 -11.67 -18.08 -1.52
N LYS A 530 -12.43 -19.10 -1.97
CA LYS A 530 -12.58 -19.38 -3.40
C LYS A 530 -13.07 -18.17 -4.21
N LYS A 531 -13.92 -17.31 -3.64
CA LYS A 531 -14.42 -16.12 -4.34
C LYS A 531 -13.29 -15.14 -4.69
N ASP A 532 -12.29 -15.03 -3.82
CA ASP A 532 -11.15 -14.12 -4.02
C ASP A 532 -10.18 -14.66 -5.08
N VAL A 533 -9.96 -15.98 -5.11
CA VAL A 533 -9.21 -16.67 -6.17
C VAL A 533 -9.90 -16.54 -7.52
N MET A 534 -11.22 -16.74 -7.57
CA MET A 534 -12.02 -16.51 -8.79
C MET A 534 -11.87 -15.06 -9.27
N ARG A 535 -11.93 -14.06 -8.36
CA ARG A 535 -11.75 -12.64 -8.70
C ARG A 535 -10.38 -12.38 -9.33
N ALA A 536 -9.30 -12.85 -8.71
CA ALA A 536 -7.93 -12.68 -9.21
C ALA A 536 -7.68 -13.42 -10.54
N SER A 537 -8.34 -14.57 -10.77
CA SER A 537 -8.22 -15.32 -12.02
C SER A 537 -8.68 -14.54 -13.26
N MET A 538 -9.56 -13.55 -13.11
CA MET A 538 -10.04 -12.72 -14.22
C MET A 538 -8.91 -11.96 -14.92
N MET A 539 -7.82 -11.62 -14.22
CA MET A 539 -6.64 -10.96 -14.81
C MET A 539 -5.93 -11.84 -15.84
N ALA A 540 -5.82 -13.15 -15.57
CA ALA A 540 -5.28 -14.11 -16.53
C ALA A 540 -6.17 -14.22 -17.77
N THR A 541 -7.50 -14.25 -17.58
CA THR A 541 -8.48 -14.30 -18.68
C THR A 541 -8.47 -13.02 -19.55
N ARG A 542 -8.10 -11.86 -18.98
CA ARG A 542 -7.89 -10.61 -19.72
C ARG A 542 -6.55 -10.53 -20.47
N GLY A 543 -5.69 -11.53 -20.36
CA GLY A 543 -4.38 -11.55 -21.02
C GLY A 543 -3.25 -10.91 -20.21
N LEU A 544 -3.47 -10.60 -18.92
CA LEU A 544 -2.48 -10.04 -18.00
C LEU A 544 -2.18 -11.01 -16.85
N PRO A 545 -1.58 -12.20 -17.15
CA PRO A 545 -1.26 -13.20 -16.13
C PRO A 545 -0.27 -12.70 -15.07
N GLU A 546 0.55 -11.69 -15.35
CA GLU A 546 1.38 -11.01 -14.33
C GLU A 546 0.56 -10.40 -13.17
N PHE A 547 -0.69 -10.01 -13.41
CA PHE A 547 -1.58 -9.45 -12.38
C PHE A 547 -2.55 -10.48 -11.80
N ALA A 548 -2.47 -11.76 -12.18
CA ALA A 548 -3.20 -12.87 -11.56
C ALA A 548 -2.60 -13.25 -10.20
N VAL A 549 -2.47 -12.26 -9.32
CA VAL A 549 -1.76 -12.32 -8.03
C VAL A 549 -2.71 -11.88 -6.91
N ILE A 550 -2.64 -12.57 -5.77
CA ILE A 550 -3.23 -12.11 -4.52
C ILE A 550 -2.10 -11.77 -3.54
N LEU A 551 -2.03 -10.50 -3.14
CA LEU A 551 -1.16 -10.03 -2.05
C LEU A 551 -1.94 -10.17 -0.73
N ALA A 552 -1.52 -11.11 0.11
CA ALA A 552 -2.20 -11.45 1.36
C ALA A 552 -1.33 -11.10 2.58
N PHE A 553 -1.79 -10.12 3.35
CA PHE A 553 -1.08 -9.57 4.50
C PHE A 553 -1.68 -10.10 5.81
N ASP A 554 -0.86 -10.76 6.64
CA ASP A 554 -1.26 -11.23 7.98
C ASP A 554 -2.48 -12.20 7.96
N ILE A 555 -2.59 -13.05 6.91
CA ILE A 555 -3.77 -13.90 6.65
C ILE A 555 -3.41 -15.37 6.39
N GLU A 556 -4.20 -16.27 6.99
CA GLU A 556 -4.26 -17.68 6.59
C GLU A 556 -5.01 -17.91 5.26
N VAL A 557 -4.42 -18.73 4.39
CA VAL A 557 -5.02 -19.18 3.12
C VAL A 557 -5.78 -20.49 3.34
N LYS A 558 -7.10 -20.51 3.10
CA LYS A 558 -7.89 -21.74 3.19
C LYS A 558 -7.41 -22.79 2.17
N LYS A 559 -7.43 -24.06 2.55
CA LYS A 559 -6.87 -25.17 1.74
C LYS A 559 -7.49 -25.25 0.35
N ASP A 560 -8.81 -25.12 0.30
CA ASP A 560 -9.64 -25.19 -0.90
C ASP A 560 -9.42 -23.99 -1.84
N ALA A 561 -9.11 -22.80 -1.29
CA ALA A 561 -8.63 -21.65 -2.07
C ALA A 561 -7.21 -21.89 -2.61
N ARG A 562 -6.31 -22.48 -1.82
CA ARG A 562 -4.93 -22.79 -2.22
C ARG A 562 -4.82 -23.90 -3.27
N GLU A 563 -5.81 -24.79 -3.34
CA GLU A 563 -5.95 -25.79 -4.39
C GLU A 563 -6.46 -25.16 -5.68
N LEU A 564 -7.57 -24.42 -5.63
CA LEU A 564 -8.14 -23.69 -6.78
C LEU A 564 -7.14 -22.71 -7.40
N ALA A 565 -6.33 -22.02 -6.59
CA ALA A 565 -5.34 -21.07 -7.09
C ALA A 565 -4.26 -21.75 -7.97
N LYS A 566 -3.87 -22.99 -7.66
CA LYS A 566 -2.94 -23.76 -8.50
C LYS A 566 -3.57 -24.21 -9.82
N GLU A 567 -4.85 -24.55 -9.79
CA GLU A 567 -5.61 -24.98 -10.97
C GLU A 567 -5.83 -23.81 -11.95
N MET A 568 -6.15 -22.62 -11.42
CA MET A 568 -6.41 -21.40 -12.21
C MET A 568 -5.14 -20.57 -12.52
N GLY A 569 -3.96 -21.01 -12.07
CA GLY A 569 -2.69 -20.29 -12.28
C GLY A 569 -2.50 -19.01 -11.45
N VAL A 570 -3.36 -18.77 -10.44
CA VAL A 570 -3.31 -17.57 -9.58
C VAL A 570 -2.20 -17.70 -8.54
N ARG A 571 -1.28 -16.73 -8.48
CA ARG A 571 -0.16 -16.72 -7.53
C ARG A 571 -0.54 -16.00 -6.24
N ILE A 572 -0.77 -16.74 -5.16
CA ILE A 572 -0.96 -16.17 -3.82
C ILE A 572 0.41 -15.90 -3.19
N MET A 573 0.65 -14.66 -2.77
CA MET A 573 1.83 -14.23 -2.00
C MET A 573 1.39 -13.87 -0.58
N THR A 574 2.04 -14.45 0.42
CA THR A 574 1.71 -14.26 1.84
C THR A 574 2.93 -13.71 2.58
N ALA A 575 2.75 -12.66 3.39
CA ALA A 575 3.75 -12.23 4.37
C ALA A 575 3.12 -11.47 5.53
N ASP A 576 3.82 -11.46 6.66
CA ASP A 576 3.45 -10.70 7.85
C ASP A 576 4.04 -9.27 7.83
N ILE A 577 4.75 -8.88 6.76
CA ILE A 577 5.24 -7.51 6.53
C ILE A 577 4.91 -7.04 5.10
N ILE A 578 4.41 -5.82 5.01
CA ILE A 578 4.05 -5.10 3.77
C ILE A 578 5.21 -5.08 2.77
N TYR A 579 6.41 -4.69 3.22
CA TYR A 579 7.61 -4.66 2.39
C TYR A 579 7.95 -6.02 1.77
N HIS A 580 7.73 -7.13 2.49
CA HIS A 580 8.04 -8.47 2.00
C HIS A 580 7.00 -9.00 0.99
N LEU A 581 5.79 -8.44 0.94
CA LEU A 581 4.88 -8.62 -0.21
C LEU A 581 5.43 -7.89 -1.44
N PHE A 582 5.93 -6.66 -1.28
CA PHE A 582 6.53 -5.89 -2.37
C PHE A 582 7.86 -6.50 -2.88
N ASP A 583 8.71 -7.03 -1.99
CA ASP A 583 9.92 -7.76 -2.37
C ASP A 583 9.58 -8.99 -3.23
N GLN A 584 8.60 -9.79 -2.79
CA GLN A 584 8.11 -10.97 -3.50
C GLN A 584 7.49 -10.60 -4.86
N PHE A 585 6.65 -9.56 -4.89
CA PHE A 585 5.99 -9.11 -6.11
C PHE A 585 6.99 -8.49 -7.10
N SER A 586 7.91 -7.64 -6.63
CA SER A 586 9.00 -7.07 -7.44
C SER A 586 9.93 -8.13 -8.01
N ALA A 587 10.27 -9.17 -7.22
CA ALA A 587 11.05 -10.30 -7.71
C ALA A 587 10.28 -11.10 -8.79
N TYR A 588 8.99 -11.32 -8.58
CA TYR A 588 8.12 -11.99 -9.55
C TYR A 588 7.95 -11.19 -10.85
N MET A 589 7.69 -9.87 -10.78
CA MET A 589 7.59 -9.01 -11.96
C MET A 589 8.91 -8.97 -12.74
N LYS A 590 10.07 -8.96 -12.05
CA LYS A 590 11.39 -9.09 -12.69
C LYS A 590 11.57 -10.46 -13.35
N GLU A 591 11.10 -11.55 -12.72
CA GLU A 591 11.08 -12.89 -13.31
C GLU A 591 10.20 -12.95 -14.58
N VAL A 592 8.96 -12.46 -14.53
CA VAL A 592 8.03 -12.46 -15.67
C VAL A 592 8.55 -11.58 -16.81
N LYS A 593 9.05 -10.37 -16.52
CA LYS A 593 9.67 -9.50 -17.54
C LYS A 593 10.88 -10.18 -18.19
N ALA A 594 11.70 -10.90 -17.42
CA ALA A 594 12.82 -11.67 -17.97
C ALA A 594 12.37 -12.89 -18.81
N GLN A 595 11.28 -13.57 -18.44
CA GLN A 595 10.70 -14.66 -19.23
C GLN A 595 10.11 -14.16 -20.55
N LYS A 596 9.20 -13.17 -20.51
CA LYS A 596 8.63 -12.53 -21.72
C LYS A 596 9.72 -12.00 -22.65
N LYS A 597 10.75 -11.33 -22.09
CA LYS A 597 11.92 -10.85 -22.84
C LYS A 597 12.74 -11.97 -23.48
N LYS A 598 12.84 -13.15 -22.87
CA LYS A 598 13.54 -14.32 -23.43
C LYS A 598 12.77 -15.01 -24.55
N GLU A 599 11.45 -15.02 -24.49
CA GLU A 599 10.58 -15.60 -25.52
C GLU A 599 10.54 -14.68 -26.75
N THR A 600 10.21 -13.40 -26.55
CA THR A 600 10.18 -12.37 -27.59
C THR A 600 11.54 -12.08 -28.24
N LEU A 601 12.66 -12.45 -27.61
CA LEU A 601 14.01 -12.36 -28.18
C LEU A 601 14.14 -13.06 -29.55
N ARG A 602 13.28 -14.04 -29.86
CA ARG A 602 13.25 -14.73 -31.15
C ARG A 602 12.68 -13.88 -32.29
N ASP A 603 11.81 -12.92 -31.98
CA ASP A 603 11.07 -12.12 -32.96
C ASP A 603 11.39 -10.61 -32.90
N ALA A 604 12.11 -10.18 -31.86
CA ALA A 604 12.82 -8.92 -31.79
C ALA A 604 14.00 -8.89 -32.79
N ALA A 605 13.90 -8.04 -33.81
CA ALA A 605 14.94 -7.84 -34.83
C ALA A 605 15.76 -6.58 -34.49
N PHE A 606 16.92 -6.75 -33.86
CA PHE A 606 17.80 -5.64 -33.52
C PHE A 606 18.32 -4.91 -34.78
N PRO A 607 18.38 -3.57 -34.77
CA PRO A 607 18.84 -2.80 -35.91
C PRO A 607 20.34 -2.99 -36.13
N CYS A 608 20.75 -3.36 -37.34
CA CYS A 608 22.16 -3.38 -37.72
C CYS A 608 22.37 -3.15 -39.22
N VAL A 609 23.53 -2.56 -39.54
CA VAL A 609 24.08 -2.44 -40.90
C VAL A 609 25.47 -3.06 -40.90
N LEU A 610 25.70 -4.02 -41.80
CA LEU A 610 26.88 -4.87 -41.84
C LEU A 610 27.51 -4.82 -43.24
N ARG A 611 28.83 -4.73 -43.33
CA ARG A 611 29.55 -4.78 -44.61
C ARG A 611 30.35 -6.07 -44.74
N ILE A 612 30.23 -6.75 -45.88
CA ILE A 612 30.96 -8.01 -46.12
C ILE A 612 32.43 -7.73 -46.43
N LEU A 613 33.33 -8.41 -45.72
CA LEU A 613 34.76 -8.38 -45.98
C LEU A 613 35.10 -9.24 -47.22
N PRO A 614 35.59 -8.67 -48.33
CA PRO A 614 35.73 -9.39 -49.61
C PRO A 614 36.65 -10.61 -49.55
N SER A 615 37.64 -10.58 -48.65
CA SER A 615 38.61 -11.65 -48.41
C SER A 615 38.10 -12.79 -47.52
N CYS A 616 36.96 -12.62 -46.87
CA CYS A 616 36.54 -13.45 -45.73
C CYS A 616 35.23 -14.22 -46.02
N VAL A 617 35.03 -14.69 -47.26
CA VAL A 617 33.84 -15.44 -47.65
C VAL A 617 34.15 -16.95 -47.65
N PHE A 618 33.74 -17.63 -46.59
CA PHE A 618 34.05 -19.03 -46.33
C PHE A 618 33.07 -19.99 -47.03
N THR A 619 31.76 -19.74 -46.90
CA THR A 619 30.71 -20.57 -47.52
C THR A 619 29.74 -19.70 -48.29
N ARG A 620 29.62 -19.93 -49.61
CA ARG A 620 28.90 -19.04 -50.55
C ARG A 620 27.41 -19.36 -50.70
N LYS A 621 26.96 -20.51 -50.19
CA LYS A 621 25.58 -20.99 -50.23
C LYS A 621 25.33 -21.93 -49.05
N ASP A 622 24.22 -21.69 -48.35
CA ASP A 622 23.49 -22.62 -47.47
C ASP A 622 24.32 -23.65 -46.66
N PRO A 623 24.74 -23.32 -45.43
CA PRO A 623 24.64 -22.02 -44.78
C PRO A 623 25.62 -21.00 -45.38
N ILE A 624 25.25 -19.73 -45.41
CA ILE A 624 26.16 -18.66 -45.85
C ILE A 624 27.09 -18.31 -44.68
N VAL A 625 28.41 -18.30 -44.90
CA VAL A 625 29.41 -17.98 -43.86
C VAL A 625 30.36 -16.91 -44.38
N VAL A 626 30.29 -15.73 -43.77
CA VAL A 626 30.96 -14.50 -44.22
C VAL A 626 31.57 -13.74 -43.03
N GLY A 627 32.76 -13.16 -43.22
CA GLY A 627 33.28 -12.11 -42.36
C GLY A 627 32.57 -10.79 -42.66
N VAL A 628 32.09 -10.10 -41.62
CA VAL A 628 31.38 -8.82 -41.72
C VAL A 628 31.90 -7.82 -40.68
N ASP A 629 31.93 -6.55 -41.06
CA ASP A 629 32.13 -5.42 -40.15
C ASP A 629 30.77 -4.84 -39.75
N VAL A 630 30.52 -4.65 -38.45
CA VAL A 630 29.32 -3.94 -37.97
C VAL A 630 29.52 -2.43 -38.13
N ILE A 631 28.83 -1.82 -39.10
CA ILE A 631 28.96 -0.40 -39.45
C ILE A 631 28.12 0.49 -38.53
N ASP A 632 26.90 0.05 -38.19
CA ASP A 632 25.94 0.76 -37.35
C ASP A 632 25.06 -0.27 -36.60
N GLY A 633 24.62 0.07 -35.38
CA GLY A 633 23.75 -0.78 -34.53
C GLY A 633 24.38 -2.04 -33.91
N ILE A 634 23.54 -3.05 -33.68
CA ILE A 634 23.84 -4.28 -32.90
C ILE A 634 23.38 -5.52 -33.68
N ALA A 635 24.33 -6.37 -34.11
CA ALA A 635 24.03 -7.68 -34.67
C ALA A 635 23.88 -8.71 -33.54
N ARG A 636 22.82 -9.51 -33.55
CA ARG A 636 22.54 -10.55 -32.54
C ARG A 636 22.16 -11.87 -33.20
N ILE A 637 22.47 -12.99 -32.57
CA ILE A 637 21.96 -14.30 -33.01
C ILE A 637 20.41 -14.24 -33.04
N GLY A 638 19.81 -14.80 -34.10
CA GLY A 638 18.38 -14.77 -34.39
C GLY A 638 17.92 -13.62 -35.30
N THR A 639 18.68 -12.53 -35.45
CA THR A 639 18.27 -11.37 -36.26
C THR A 639 18.13 -11.75 -37.75
N PRO A 640 17.00 -11.42 -38.42
CA PRO A 640 16.82 -11.62 -39.86
C PRO A 640 17.57 -10.57 -40.69
N ILE A 641 18.15 -10.98 -41.83
CA ILE A 641 19.05 -10.16 -42.65
C ILE A 641 18.60 -10.15 -44.12
N CYS A 642 18.66 -8.97 -44.75
CA CYS A 642 18.40 -8.78 -46.18
C CYS A 642 19.39 -7.81 -46.84
N VAL A 643 19.32 -7.73 -48.18
CA VAL A 643 20.10 -6.83 -49.05
C VAL A 643 19.14 -5.81 -49.68
N PRO A 644 19.13 -4.53 -49.26
CA PRO A 644 18.18 -3.54 -49.77
C PRO A 644 18.38 -3.19 -51.25
N SER A 645 19.65 -3.06 -51.67
CA SER A 645 20.10 -2.57 -52.99
C SER A 645 19.49 -3.31 -54.20
N GLN A 646 19.14 -4.59 -54.04
CA GLN A 646 18.69 -5.45 -55.13
C GLN A 646 17.22 -5.88 -54.99
N GLY A 647 16.39 -5.00 -54.41
CA GLY A 647 14.96 -5.28 -54.18
C GLY A 647 14.72 -6.13 -52.93
N GLN A 648 15.38 -5.77 -51.82
CA GLN A 648 15.17 -6.35 -50.49
C GLN A 648 15.31 -7.89 -50.45
N ILE A 649 16.40 -8.42 -51.01
CA ILE A 649 16.65 -9.87 -51.04
C ILE A 649 16.90 -10.38 -49.62
N THR A 650 15.98 -11.17 -49.07
CA THR A 650 16.19 -11.85 -47.77
C THR A 650 17.21 -12.98 -47.90
N LEU A 651 18.08 -13.10 -46.91
CA LEU A 651 19.16 -14.11 -46.85
C LEU A 651 18.91 -15.17 -45.76
N GLY A 652 18.03 -14.90 -44.80
CA GLY A 652 17.76 -15.76 -43.65
C GLY A 652 18.03 -15.05 -42.31
N ARG A 653 18.35 -15.82 -41.27
CA ARG A 653 18.65 -15.32 -39.91
C ARG A 653 20.09 -15.62 -39.51
N ILE A 654 20.67 -14.79 -38.63
CA ILE A 654 21.98 -15.05 -38.01
C ILE A 654 21.88 -16.28 -37.09
N ALA A 655 22.60 -17.35 -37.43
CA ALA A 655 22.63 -18.60 -36.67
C ALA A 655 23.79 -18.66 -35.67
N SER A 656 24.94 -18.08 -36.01
CA SER A 656 26.06 -17.91 -35.08
C SER A 656 26.93 -16.71 -35.46
N ILE A 657 27.61 -16.14 -34.46
CA ILE A 657 28.62 -15.10 -34.62
C ILE A 657 29.89 -15.57 -33.89
N GLU A 658 31.05 -15.44 -34.54
CA GLU A 658 32.35 -15.76 -33.98
C GLU A 658 33.32 -14.57 -34.09
N ARG A 659 34.02 -14.29 -33.00
CA ARG A 659 35.11 -13.29 -32.95
C ARG A 659 36.35 -13.96 -32.39
N GLU A 660 37.46 -13.94 -33.12
CA GLU A 660 38.73 -14.59 -32.71
C GLU A 660 38.56 -16.08 -32.34
N HIS A 661 37.77 -16.83 -33.11
CA HIS A 661 37.40 -18.24 -32.84
C HIS A 661 36.67 -18.49 -31.50
N LYS A 662 36.04 -17.46 -30.93
CA LYS A 662 35.12 -17.56 -29.78
C LYS A 662 33.71 -17.22 -30.26
N ALA A 663 32.74 -18.08 -29.95
CA ALA A 663 31.33 -17.77 -30.18
C ALA A 663 30.90 -16.57 -29.30
N VAL A 664 30.09 -15.66 -29.86
CA VAL A 664 29.54 -14.49 -29.18
C VAL A 664 28.06 -14.30 -29.55
N ASP A 665 27.22 -13.95 -28.59
CA ASP A 665 25.77 -13.80 -28.84
C ASP A 665 25.41 -12.50 -29.58
N ARG A 666 26.29 -11.49 -29.50
CA ARG A 666 26.13 -10.17 -30.13
C ARG A 666 27.47 -9.57 -30.57
N ALA A 667 27.42 -8.75 -31.62
CA ALA A 667 28.49 -7.87 -32.08
C ALA A 667 27.94 -6.44 -32.24
N THR A 668 28.74 -5.44 -31.88
CA THR A 668 28.33 -4.02 -31.92
C THR A 668 29.16 -3.24 -32.94
N ARG A 669 28.67 -2.05 -33.31
CA ARG A 669 29.37 -1.04 -34.13
C ARG A 669 30.89 -1.02 -33.91
N GLY A 670 31.65 -1.11 -35.01
CA GLY A 670 33.12 -1.12 -35.04
C GLY A 670 33.77 -2.49 -34.86
N GLN A 671 33.02 -3.58 -34.73
CA GLN A 671 33.58 -4.94 -34.60
C GLN A 671 33.50 -5.73 -35.91
N SER A 672 34.62 -6.37 -36.28
CA SER A 672 34.68 -7.40 -37.33
C SER A 672 34.40 -8.77 -36.74
N VAL A 673 33.50 -9.54 -37.34
CA VAL A 673 33.10 -10.89 -36.89
C VAL A 673 32.86 -11.84 -38.07
N ALA A 674 33.09 -13.13 -37.85
CA ALA A 674 32.60 -14.17 -38.75
C ALA A 674 31.14 -14.48 -38.39
N MET A 675 30.28 -14.56 -39.40
CA MET A 675 28.83 -14.68 -39.23
C MET A 675 28.28 -15.80 -40.10
N LYS A 676 27.48 -16.68 -39.49
CA LYS A 676 26.73 -17.74 -40.18
C LYS A 676 25.29 -17.28 -40.35
N ILE A 677 24.80 -17.25 -41.58
CA ILE A 677 23.41 -16.94 -41.94
C ILE A 677 22.76 -18.22 -42.45
N GLU A 678 21.66 -18.64 -41.82
CA GLU A 678 20.87 -19.80 -42.21
C GLU A 678 19.54 -19.37 -42.84
N PRO A 679 19.16 -19.96 -43.99
CA PRO A 679 17.90 -19.65 -44.66
C PRO A 679 16.71 -20.21 -43.87
N THR A 680 15.67 -19.42 -43.70
CA THR A 680 14.40 -19.84 -43.08
C THR A 680 13.42 -20.42 -44.11
N ASN A 681 13.49 -19.98 -45.37
CA ASN A 681 12.58 -20.39 -46.45
C ASN A 681 13.32 -21.01 -47.66
N PRO A 682 12.67 -21.85 -48.48
CA PRO A 682 13.27 -22.43 -49.69
C PRO A 682 13.80 -21.37 -50.68
N THR A 683 13.11 -20.22 -50.77
CA THR A 683 13.54 -19.06 -51.58
C THR A 683 14.90 -18.50 -51.11
N GLU A 684 15.19 -18.57 -49.81
CA GLU A 684 16.43 -18.08 -49.19
C GLU A 684 17.57 -19.08 -49.39
N SER A 685 17.29 -20.39 -49.26
CA SER A 685 18.21 -21.47 -49.63
C SER A 685 18.61 -21.42 -51.12
N SER A 686 17.81 -20.79 -51.98
CA SER A 686 18.20 -20.56 -53.40
C SER A 686 19.25 -19.47 -53.61
N ARG A 687 19.46 -18.58 -52.62
CA ARG A 687 20.38 -17.43 -52.73
C ARG A 687 21.84 -17.89 -52.65
N MET A 688 22.74 -17.06 -53.19
CA MET A 688 24.17 -17.38 -53.32
C MET A 688 24.99 -16.11 -53.48
N TYR A 689 26.06 -16.00 -52.69
CA TYR A 689 27.05 -14.93 -52.78
C TYR A 689 27.81 -14.99 -54.13
N GLY A 690 27.94 -13.85 -54.79
CA GLY A 690 28.52 -13.73 -56.14
C GLY A 690 27.55 -14.06 -57.27
N ARG A 691 26.25 -14.22 -56.98
CA ARG A 691 25.17 -14.31 -57.99
C ARG A 691 23.96 -13.43 -57.67
N HIS A 692 23.59 -13.32 -56.39
CA HIS A 692 22.39 -12.60 -55.95
C HIS A 692 22.71 -11.40 -55.03
N PHE A 693 23.95 -11.30 -54.57
CA PHE A 693 24.54 -10.21 -53.81
C PHE A 693 26.07 -10.44 -53.78
N ASP A 694 26.87 -9.40 -53.58
CA ASP A 694 28.31 -9.53 -53.33
C ASP A 694 28.79 -8.63 -52.16
N HIS A 695 30.06 -8.20 -52.18
CA HIS A 695 30.68 -7.39 -51.12
C HIS A 695 30.52 -5.88 -51.32
N THR A 696 29.92 -5.46 -52.44
CA THR A 696 29.51 -4.08 -52.68
C THR A 696 28.13 -3.77 -52.09
N ASP A 697 27.35 -4.81 -51.80
CA ASP A 697 26.09 -4.72 -51.06
C ASP A 697 26.32 -4.67 -49.54
N ASP A 698 25.70 -3.70 -48.85
CA ASP A 698 25.58 -3.73 -47.39
C ASP A 698 24.40 -4.64 -46.98
N LEU A 699 24.64 -5.50 -45.98
CA LEU A 699 23.61 -6.32 -45.36
C LEU A 699 22.92 -5.54 -44.23
N VAL A 700 21.60 -5.66 -44.13
CA VAL A 700 20.81 -4.87 -43.19
C VAL A 700 19.79 -5.75 -42.45
N SER A 701 19.55 -5.46 -41.18
CA SER A 701 18.48 -6.08 -40.39
C SER A 701 17.11 -5.87 -41.04
N LEU A 702 16.36 -6.96 -41.24
CA LEU A 702 14.98 -6.93 -41.71
C LEU A 702 14.04 -6.64 -40.52
N ILE A 703 13.72 -5.37 -40.32
CA ILE A 703 12.82 -4.94 -39.24
C ILE A 703 11.36 -5.01 -39.72
N THR A 704 10.45 -5.41 -38.84
CA THR A 704 9.00 -5.37 -39.06
C THR A 704 8.34 -4.47 -38.02
N ARG A 705 7.09 -4.01 -38.26
CA ARG A 705 6.38 -3.18 -37.27
C ARG A 705 6.28 -3.87 -35.90
N LYS A 706 5.88 -5.15 -35.87
CA LYS A 706 5.85 -5.98 -34.67
C LYS A 706 7.21 -6.04 -33.95
N SER A 707 8.31 -6.14 -34.71
CA SER A 707 9.66 -6.13 -34.12
C SER A 707 10.06 -4.77 -33.54
N ILE A 708 9.54 -3.64 -34.06
CA ILE A 708 9.76 -2.30 -33.47
C ILE A 708 8.98 -2.18 -32.16
N ASP A 709 7.72 -2.59 -32.15
CA ASP A 709 6.86 -2.47 -30.96
C ASP A 709 7.40 -3.38 -29.82
N LEU A 710 7.82 -4.62 -30.13
CA LEU A 710 8.55 -5.48 -29.17
C LEU A 710 9.86 -4.87 -28.63
N LEU A 711 10.61 -4.12 -29.45
CA LEU A 711 11.83 -3.42 -28.99
C LEU A 711 11.49 -2.29 -28.01
N LYS A 712 10.36 -1.57 -28.23
CA LYS A 712 9.86 -0.55 -27.31
C LYS A 712 9.35 -1.15 -25.99
N GLU A 713 8.69 -2.29 -26.03
CA GLU A 713 8.09 -2.90 -24.84
C GLU A 713 9.11 -3.57 -23.91
N HIS A 714 10.18 -4.17 -24.47
CA HIS A 714 11.03 -5.10 -23.71
C HIS A 714 12.56 -4.86 -23.81
N PHE A 715 13.03 -3.97 -24.70
CA PHE A 715 14.46 -3.85 -25.01
C PHE A 715 15.02 -2.41 -25.00
N VAL A 716 14.27 -1.42 -24.50
CA VAL A 716 14.73 -0.01 -24.37
C VAL A 716 16.08 0.07 -23.65
N ASP A 717 16.24 -0.64 -22.52
CA ASP A 717 17.48 -0.68 -21.73
C ASP A 717 18.72 -1.23 -22.48
N GLU A 718 18.52 -1.93 -23.60
CA GLU A 718 19.59 -2.49 -24.45
C GLU A 718 19.82 -1.69 -25.74
N MET A 719 19.07 -0.59 -25.94
CA MET A 719 19.02 0.18 -27.19
C MET A 719 19.48 1.62 -26.96
N ASP A 720 20.65 1.99 -27.51
CA ASP A 720 21.18 3.34 -27.40
C ASP A 720 20.49 4.34 -28.36
N LYS A 721 20.71 5.65 -28.10
CA LYS A 721 20.14 6.74 -28.92
C LYS A 721 20.61 6.66 -30.40
N GLU A 722 21.72 5.98 -30.71
CA GLU A 722 22.15 5.72 -32.10
C GLU A 722 21.36 4.57 -32.75
N SER A 723 21.18 3.43 -32.06
CA SER A 723 20.37 2.30 -32.55
C SER A 723 18.91 2.69 -32.79
N TRP A 724 18.32 3.54 -31.94
CA TRP A 724 16.97 4.08 -32.20
C TRP A 724 16.91 4.99 -33.43
N ARG A 725 17.92 5.85 -33.66
CA ARG A 725 18.05 6.60 -34.93
C ARG A 725 18.18 5.65 -36.12
N LEU A 726 18.86 4.51 -35.98
CA LEU A 726 18.93 3.48 -37.02
C LEU A 726 17.57 2.82 -37.27
N VAL A 727 16.77 2.51 -36.23
CA VAL A 727 15.37 2.06 -36.43
C VAL A 727 14.56 3.07 -37.25
N VAL A 728 14.71 4.38 -37.00
CA VAL A 728 14.01 5.42 -37.80
C VAL A 728 14.51 5.47 -39.26
N LYS A 729 15.81 5.32 -39.52
CA LYS A 729 16.34 5.18 -40.90
C LYS A 729 15.73 3.97 -41.60
N LEU A 730 15.66 2.83 -40.91
CA LEU A 730 15.16 1.56 -41.46
C LEU A 730 13.64 1.53 -41.62
N LYS A 731 12.88 2.20 -40.74
CA LYS A 731 11.43 2.43 -40.90
C LYS A 731 11.15 3.13 -42.24
N LYS A 732 11.93 4.17 -42.57
CA LYS A 732 11.86 4.89 -43.85
C LYS A 732 12.32 4.05 -45.04
N LEU A 733 13.35 3.21 -44.88
CA LEU A 733 13.89 2.34 -45.94
C LEU A 733 12.91 1.23 -46.37
N TYR A 734 12.08 0.74 -45.45
CA TYR A 734 11.14 -0.36 -45.67
C TYR A 734 9.67 0.09 -45.77
N GLU A 735 9.41 1.40 -45.90
CA GLU A 735 8.07 2.01 -45.99
C GLU A 735 7.09 1.55 -44.87
N ILE A 736 7.61 1.28 -43.68
CA ILE A 736 6.82 0.81 -42.53
C ILE A 736 6.08 2.01 -41.92
N VAL A 737 4.77 1.91 -41.76
CA VAL A 737 3.89 2.90 -41.11
C VAL A 737 3.93 2.77 -39.58
#